data_AF-A0A0Q8JNF0-F1
#
_entry.id   AF-A0A0Q8JNF0-F1
#
_cell.length_a   1.000
_cell.length_b   1.000
_cell.length_c   1.000
_cell.angle_alpha   90.00
_cell.angle_beta   90.00
_cell.angle_gamma   90.00
#
_symmetry.space_group_name_H-M   'P 1'
#
loop_
_entity.id
_entity.type
_entity.pdbx_description
1 polymer ?
#
loop_
_entity_poly.entity_id
_entity_poly.type
_entity_poly.pdbx_seq_one_letter_code
_entity_poly.pdbx_strand_id
1 'polypeptide(L)'
;MKLLDYTLICILSGLVKVAGAQTAPPATPPAAAPDTAQDSGEVECNDAGCGSDQGVLFELRTRGKRQPVTQGTTERSSSETLQPDRRVTIEAEDSNSVWQQNPVPGKAVVVGKWSMQLPGGGVIWATEDPNLGQPEMTVSAPSLVAFDGSRIVKPVRFYAYNNYAAFIKRAEVLIYRASDSDLVSPIATVPMPLAAVSDVEWDGAMPAELKLRADDELIYIVRAYGEDGSFDETFPRRIQLVRPEEAERGARILRDATERQFGASLSEQDAEQRNQIDSIFGQDNLRQQNIPIYGSRVRLQGRNIPDGMSIKINGRMHPVDLERKLVAEYLVPVGQHRFDIEVAGRNDEPALHHAIDVDVTGRYLFAVAMADVTVSGNSASGSVEPVTPDDRYDDNFLIDGRLAFYLKGKVKGKYLVTAQADTQEREISELFNGFWDADPQDVFRRLDPDLYYPVYGDDSVTYRDVDTMGRLYLRVDWDKNQALWGNFNTGITGTEYAQYNRSLYGGALDWRSRRTTAIGEAGSQLRVFGSQAQTAPGHTELLGTGARLYYLKHGDVLPGSEKLTVEVRDPTTGRVENRVDLVRGADYEIDELQGRILLDKPLSQVSRDGLRTLTHDTPLDGYQQILLVDYEYVPTGFDADDMATGFRGKHWFGDHVAVGGTYIDEKRSGEDYSLKGADLTLQAGRGTYLKLEQTQTEATSAPVFFSDNGGLSFTELNSGLNDREGKARSVEARANLRELGWTENDWTLGSWWRKVDAGYSISRYDIGEPIEERGFEFNGELTPALRLFGRYSVAERGEESLTQAQLTGEWRLNDDITVSGEVRRVQEQRLSGDANGTLAALEYRQQVSTQLELFGTAQVTVDDDDGRYADNDALSVGAKYLFGELSSVGAELTTGDRGDAAKVNAEYRLAPDHSLYGSYTYSTDTTEHDPLFNDRLNSGWTLGQRWRLSNQVNLFNESQFLKAPNESGLAHTYGMDFYPGEGWNLGFTLQQATLDRAAELGQVNRRAVSLSGGRNSVDTQWSSKLEWRRDSGAERREQWTSSNRFLHKLNDSFRIAGRLNYSQTRDQINRDAGAKFVESNVGFSWRPYNNTRWALLGKYTFLYDVSALEQVGPNIADYDQRSQVLAFEGIYHPNHRWEFAGKLARRVGEVRFGRLQGEWADSSTTFAAVQTRYEFKEVWHGLAEYRWLDVKDGGRKQGALIGIDRDIGKNFRVGVGYNFTEFSDDLTNFDYDHRGWFLNMVGSY
;
A
#
# COMPACT_ATOMS: atom_id res chain seq x y z
N MET A 1 -3.27 -37.14 20.15
CA MET A 1 -4.39 -36.85 21.07
C MET A 1 -3.95 -36.60 22.51
N LYS A 2 -3.23 -37.49 23.22
CA LYS A 2 -2.91 -37.27 24.66
C LYS A 2 -1.99 -36.08 24.99
N LEU A 3 -1.18 -35.56 24.06
CA LEU A 3 -0.33 -34.37 24.27
C LEU A 3 -1.10 -33.04 24.17
N LEU A 4 -2.20 -33.00 23.42
CA LEU A 4 -3.08 -31.84 23.34
C LEU A 4 -3.86 -31.64 24.65
N ASP A 5 -4.31 -32.72 25.28
CA ASP A 5 -5.02 -32.67 26.56
C ASP A 5 -4.13 -32.13 27.70
N TYR A 6 -2.84 -32.52 27.76
CA TYR A 6 -1.93 -32.01 28.79
C TYR A 6 -1.57 -30.54 28.58
N THR A 7 -1.43 -30.09 27.34
CA THR A 7 -1.13 -28.66 27.05
C THR A 7 -2.34 -27.77 27.32
N LEU A 8 -3.55 -28.24 27.00
CA LEU A 8 -4.81 -27.55 27.30
C LEU A 8 -5.06 -27.49 28.81
N ILE A 9 -4.79 -28.58 29.56
CA ILE A 9 -4.92 -28.63 31.01
C ILE A 9 -3.87 -27.73 31.70
N CYS A 10 -2.64 -27.63 31.19
CA CYS A 10 -1.62 -26.73 31.74
C CYS A 10 -1.95 -25.24 31.49
N ILE A 11 -2.53 -24.89 30.33
CA ILE A 11 -2.97 -23.51 30.03
C ILE A 11 -4.22 -23.16 30.86
N LEU A 12 -5.18 -24.09 31.00
CA LEU A 12 -6.39 -23.89 31.80
C LEU A 12 -6.12 -23.86 33.31
N SER A 13 -5.15 -24.63 33.81
CA SER A 13 -4.77 -24.61 35.24
C SER A 13 -3.94 -23.38 35.63
N GLY A 14 -3.30 -22.71 34.67
CA GLY A 14 -2.68 -21.39 34.86
C GLY A 14 -3.69 -20.24 34.99
N LEU A 15 -4.87 -20.36 34.38
CA LEU A 15 -5.90 -19.31 34.35
C LEU A 15 -6.83 -19.31 35.58
N VAL A 16 -6.93 -20.43 36.33
CA VAL A 16 -7.81 -20.52 37.51
C VAL A 16 -7.31 -19.69 38.71
N LYS A 17 -6.05 -19.24 38.73
CA LYS A 17 -5.52 -18.40 39.82
C LYS A 17 -5.76 -16.89 39.67
N VAL A 18 -6.37 -16.44 38.57
CA VAL A 18 -6.74 -15.01 38.39
C VAL A 18 -8.25 -14.76 38.56
N ALA A 19 -9.06 -15.81 38.77
CA ALA A 19 -10.52 -15.71 38.89
C ALA A 19 -11.07 -15.77 40.33
N GLY A 20 -10.22 -15.63 41.37
CA GLY A 20 -10.61 -15.81 42.77
C GLY A 20 -10.31 -14.64 43.69
N ALA A 21 -10.77 -13.42 43.36
CA ALA A 21 -10.75 -12.29 44.31
C ALA A 21 -11.78 -11.19 43.98
N GLN A 22 -13.06 -11.54 43.87
CA GLN A 22 -14.16 -10.56 44.00
C GLN A 22 -15.34 -11.19 44.74
N THR A 23 -15.25 -11.22 46.08
CA THR A 23 -16.41 -11.35 46.95
C THR A 23 -16.61 -10.00 47.64
N ALA A 24 -17.68 -9.30 47.25
CA ALA A 24 -18.10 -8.07 47.90
C ALA A 24 -18.57 -8.35 49.34
N PRO A 25 -18.07 -7.63 50.36
CA PRO A 25 -18.70 -7.66 51.68
C PRO A 25 -19.98 -6.81 51.69
N PRO A 26 -20.96 -7.14 52.56
CA PRO A 26 -22.28 -6.53 52.54
C PRO A 26 -22.28 -5.11 53.12
N ALA A 27 -23.15 -4.27 52.54
CA ALA A 27 -23.38 -2.90 52.97
C ALA A 27 -23.83 -2.83 54.44
N THR A 28 -23.12 -2.01 55.23
CA THR A 28 -23.52 -1.61 56.58
C THR A 28 -23.84 -0.11 56.53
N PRO A 29 -24.97 0.36 57.10
CA PRO A 29 -25.37 1.76 57.00
C PRO A 29 -24.46 2.66 57.87
N PRO A 30 -24.09 3.87 57.43
CA PRO A 30 -23.28 4.74 58.26
C PRO A 30 -24.13 5.30 59.42
N ALA A 31 -23.62 5.08 60.63
CA ALA A 31 -24.08 5.73 61.86
C ALA A 31 -23.62 7.20 61.90
N ALA A 32 -24.38 8.02 62.62
CA ALA A 32 -24.22 9.47 62.71
C ALA A 32 -23.11 9.93 63.69
N ALA A 33 -22.50 11.08 63.34
CA ALA A 33 -21.82 12.11 64.15
C ALA A 33 -20.39 11.81 64.71
N PRO A 34 -19.47 12.81 64.83
CA PRO A 34 -19.77 14.22 65.15
C PRO A 34 -19.12 15.31 64.27
N ASP A 35 -19.77 16.47 64.27
CA ASP A 35 -19.21 17.77 63.90
C ASP A 35 -17.89 18.05 64.64
N THR A 36 -16.79 18.21 63.91
CA THR A 36 -15.75 19.20 64.21
C THR A 36 -14.98 19.54 62.94
N ALA A 37 -15.10 20.79 62.51
CA ALA A 37 -14.28 21.40 61.48
C ALA A 37 -12.81 21.45 61.90
N GLN A 38 -11.91 21.11 60.99
CA GLN A 38 -10.52 21.59 60.98
C GLN A 38 -10.12 21.96 59.55
N ASP A 39 -9.75 23.24 59.45
CA ASP A 39 -9.38 24.07 58.30
C ASP A 39 -8.70 23.37 57.11
N SER A 40 -9.28 23.59 55.93
CA SER A 40 -8.53 23.74 54.68
C SER A 40 -7.76 25.06 54.74
N GLY A 41 -6.43 25.03 54.65
CA GLY A 41 -5.59 26.22 54.60
C GLY A 41 -6.10 27.22 53.55
N GLU A 42 -6.54 28.39 54.02
CA GLU A 42 -7.13 29.43 53.20
C GLU A 42 -6.05 30.02 52.26
N VAL A 43 -6.32 29.99 50.95
CA VAL A 43 -5.41 30.57 49.95
C VAL A 43 -5.48 32.09 50.07
N GLU A 44 -4.43 32.70 50.63
CA GLU A 44 -4.30 34.15 50.68
C GLU A 44 -3.61 34.68 49.41
N CYS A 45 -4.36 35.47 48.65
CA CYS A 45 -3.87 36.17 47.46
C CYS A 45 -3.75 37.66 47.73
N ASN A 46 -2.58 38.23 47.48
CA ASN A 46 -2.34 39.67 47.51
C ASN A 46 -1.50 40.13 46.30
N ASP A 47 -1.18 41.42 46.24
CA ASP A 47 -0.43 42.05 45.14
C ASP A 47 1.00 41.49 44.95
N ALA A 48 1.50 40.68 45.88
CA ALA A 48 2.79 39.99 45.78
C ALA A 48 2.68 38.53 45.30
N GLY A 49 1.48 37.93 45.26
CA GLY A 49 1.24 36.55 44.82
C GLY A 49 0.16 35.82 45.65
N CYS A 50 -0.06 34.55 45.33
CA CYS A 50 -0.95 33.65 46.08
C CYS A 50 -0.13 32.54 46.75
N GLY A 51 -0.36 32.32 48.05
CA GLY A 51 0.34 31.30 48.83
C GLY A 51 -0.61 30.44 49.66
N SER A 52 -0.13 29.28 50.07
CA SER A 52 -0.69 28.50 51.17
C SER A 52 0.41 28.10 52.16
N ASP A 53 0.00 27.45 53.24
CA ASP A 53 0.82 26.80 54.25
C ASP A 53 1.80 25.73 53.70
N GLN A 54 1.67 25.34 52.41
CA GLN A 54 2.62 24.49 51.69
C GLN A 54 3.59 25.24 50.75
N GLY A 55 3.53 26.57 50.72
CA GLY A 55 4.45 27.43 49.96
C GLY A 55 3.77 28.32 48.93
N VAL A 56 4.59 29.01 48.13
CA VAL A 56 4.11 29.90 47.07
C VAL A 56 3.45 29.07 45.97
N LEU A 57 2.15 29.28 45.77
CA LEU A 57 1.39 28.61 44.72
C LEU A 57 1.50 29.34 43.38
N PHE A 58 1.56 30.69 43.40
CA PHE A 58 1.64 31.51 42.20
C PHE A 58 2.25 32.89 42.45
N GLU A 59 3.21 33.32 41.62
CA GLU A 59 3.78 34.68 41.62
C GLU A 59 3.80 35.27 40.20
N LEU A 60 3.12 36.40 39.99
CA LEU A 60 3.08 37.09 38.69
C LEU A 60 4.32 37.99 38.52
N ARG A 61 5.22 37.64 37.58
CA ARG A 61 6.42 38.44 37.27
C ARG A 61 6.35 39.08 35.89
N THR A 62 6.06 40.38 35.83
CA THR A 62 5.99 41.17 34.58
C THR A 62 7.35 41.79 34.22
N ARG A 63 7.59 42.12 32.92
CA ARG A 63 8.83 42.80 32.48
C ARG A 63 9.05 44.15 33.17
N GLY A 64 7.98 44.86 33.54
CA GLY A 64 8.04 46.12 34.29
C GLY A 64 8.78 46.04 35.62
N LYS A 65 8.67 44.90 36.31
CA LYS A 65 9.38 44.67 37.58
C LYS A 65 10.86 44.33 37.39
N ARG A 66 11.25 43.84 36.20
CA ARG A 66 12.65 43.47 35.87
C ARG A 66 13.42 44.56 35.14
N GLN A 67 12.72 45.40 34.37
CA GLN A 67 13.28 46.48 33.54
C GLN A 67 12.30 47.68 33.53
N PRO A 68 12.22 48.42 34.64
CA PRO A 68 11.39 49.62 34.68
C PRO A 68 11.99 50.69 33.75
N VAL A 69 11.19 51.15 32.80
CA VAL A 69 11.44 52.35 31.99
C VAL A 69 11.24 53.59 32.85
N THR A 70 10.32 53.53 33.82
CA THR A 70 10.10 54.66 34.72
C THR A 70 11.16 54.70 35.80
N GLN A 71 11.80 55.86 35.98
CA GLN A 71 12.82 56.08 36.99
C GLN A 71 12.25 56.89 38.17
N GLY A 72 12.68 56.58 39.39
CA GLY A 72 12.31 57.33 40.60
C GLY A 72 10.94 57.00 41.19
N THR A 73 10.38 55.83 40.90
CA THR A 73 9.08 55.40 41.42
C THR A 73 9.18 54.81 42.83
N THR A 74 8.11 54.91 43.60
CA THR A 74 8.00 54.36 44.97
C THR A 74 6.72 53.53 45.10
N GLU A 75 6.53 52.81 46.20
CA GLU A 75 5.33 51.99 46.45
C GLU A 75 4.01 52.80 46.43
N ARG A 76 4.08 54.14 46.43
CA ARG A 76 2.93 55.05 46.35
C ARG A 76 2.72 55.65 44.94
N SER A 77 3.53 55.26 43.96
CA SER A 77 3.37 55.74 42.58
C SER A 77 2.04 55.27 41.98
N SER A 78 1.31 56.18 41.33
CA SER A 78 -0.02 55.87 40.81
C SER A 78 0.06 54.89 39.63
N SER A 79 -1.05 54.22 39.35
CA SER A 79 -1.17 53.28 38.23
C SER A 79 -0.89 53.95 36.87
N GLU A 80 -1.13 55.25 36.73
CA GLU A 80 -0.80 56.03 35.53
C GLU A 80 0.71 56.31 35.42
N THR A 81 1.39 56.53 36.54
CA THR A 81 2.86 56.69 36.54
C THR A 81 3.56 55.37 36.19
N LEU A 82 3.02 54.22 36.63
CA LEU A 82 3.59 52.89 36.38
C LEU A 82 3.13 52.25 35.07
N GLN A 83 2.24 52.93 34.32
CA GLN A 83 1.65 52.45 33.07
C GLN A 83 2.70 52.05 32.00
N PRO A 84 3.79 52.83 31.79
CA PRO A 84 4.84 52.48 30.82
C PRO A 84 5.61 51.20 31.16
N ASP A 85 5.56 50.74 32.42
CA ASP A 85 6.25 49.53 32.87
C ASP A 85 5.35 48.29 32.79
N ARG A 86 4.04 48.44 32.60
CA ARG A 86 3.09 47.33 32.40
C ARG A 86 3.16 46.78 30.98
N ARG A 87 4.32 46.24 30.61
CA ARG A 87 4.61 45.70 29.28
C ARG A 87 4.61 44.17 29.33
N VAL A 88 3.80 43.57 28.48
CA VAL A 88 3.87 42.16 28.05
C VAL A 88 3.88 42.21 26.53
N THR A 89 4.91 41.66 25.89
CA THR A 89 4.92 41.51 24.43
C THR A 89 4.28 40.16 24.09
N ILE A 90 3.23 40.19 23.28
CA ILE A 90 2.74 39.05 22.51
C ILE A 90 3.05 39.42 21.07
N GLU A 91 3.97 38.72 20.41
CA GLU A 91 4.11 38.84 18.96
C GLU A 91 2.90 38.17 18.33
N ALA A 92 2.02 39.00 17.78
CA ALA A 92 0.98 38.59 16.85
C ALA A 92 1.54 38.72 15.42
N GLU A 93 1.20 37.72 14.61
CA GLU A 93 1.49 37.63 13.18
C GLU A 93 1.03 38.88 12.40
N ASP A 94 1.69 39.09 11.26
CA ASP A 94 1.77 40.31 10.46
C ASP A 94 0.44 41.05 10.16
N SER A 95 0.59 42.37 10.12
CA SER A 95 -0.33 43.51 10.03
C SER A 95 -1.23 43.64 8.78
N ASN A 96 -1.46 42.58 8.00
CA ASN A 96 -2.20 42.68 6.73
C ASN A 96 -3.61 42.07 6.72
N SER A 97 -4.21 41.72 7.88
CA SER A 97 -5.62 41.29 7.93
C SER A 97 -6.53 42.37 8.55
N VAL A 98 -7.54 42.78 7.79
CA VAL A 98 -8.49 43.85 8.17
C VAL A 98 -9.81 43.23 8.70
N TRP A 99 -10.34 43.86 9.77
CA TRP A 99 -11.60 43.66 10.53
C TRP A 99 -11.53 42.66 11.72
N GLN A 100 -11.81 42.99 13.00
CA GLN A 100 -12.41 44.15 13.71
C GLN A 100 -11.60 44.54 14.96
N GLN A 101 -11.72 45.80 15.34
CA GLN A 101 -11.00 46.49 16.41
C GLN A 101 -11.58 46.21 17.81
N ASN A 102 -10.76 45.62 18.70
CA ASN A 102 -10.59 45.92 20.13
C ASN A 102 -10.30 44.63 20.94
N PRO A 103 -9.03 44.23 21.11
CA PRO A 103 -8.66 43.20 22.08
C PRO A 103 -8.96 43.69 23.52
N VAL A 104 -9.70 42.90 24.30
CA VAL A 104 -9.90 43.14 25.73
C VAL A 104 -8.57 42.87 26.46
N PRO A 105 -8.05 43.79 27.28
CA PRO A 105 -6.78 43.59 27.99
C PRO A 105 -6.81 42.34 28.88
N GLY A 106 -5.81 41.46 28.75
CA GLY A 106 -5.64 40.28 29.61
C GLY A 106 -6.33 38.99 29.15
N LYS A 107 -6.99 38.97 27.98
CA LYS A 107 -7.51 37.74 27.37
C LYS A 107 -6.71 37.40 26.11
N ALA A 108 -5.83 36.40 26.18
CA ALA A 108 -5.27 35.77 24.99
C ALA A 108 -6.36 34.84 24.44
N VAL A 109 -7.04 35.25 23.38
CA VAL A 109 -7.87 34.33 22.62
C VAL A 109 -7.02 33.86 21.44
N VAL A 110 -6.38 32.70 21.60
CA VAL A 110 -5.90 31.93 20.44
C VAL A 110 -7.16 31.32 19.82
N VAL A 111 -7.88 32.11 19.03
CA VAL A 111 -8.82 31.55 18.07
C VAL A 111 -7.94 31.17 16.90
N GLY A 112 -7.61 29.89 16.77
CA GLY A 112 -7.35 29.41 15.42
C GLY A 112 -8.58 29.81 14.63
N LYS A 113 -8.47 30.67 13.60
CA LYS A 113 -9.63 31.10 12.80
C LYS A 113 -10.44 29.91 12.27
N TRP A 114 -9.83 28.74 12.32
CA TRP A 114 -10.37 27.47 11.92
C TRP A 114 -10.42 26.44 13.04
N SER A 115 -10.68 26.78 14.31
CA SER A 115 -10.79 25.77 15.36
C SER A 115 -11.97 25.94 16.32
N MET A 116 -12.49 24.81 16.77
CA MET A 116 -13.59 24.63 17.70
C MET A 116 -13.06 23.80 18.88
N GLN A 117 -13.11 24.35 20.09
CA GLN A 117 -12.81 23.57 21.29
C GLN A 117 -14.03 22.78 21.75
N LEU A 118 -13.78 21.54 22.15
CA LEU A 118 -14.75 20.62 22.74
C LEU A 118 -14.50 20.51 24.25
N PRO A 119 -15.50 20.03 25.03
CA PRO A 119 -15.30 19.69 26.43
C PRO A 119 -14.11 18.73 26.63
N GLY A 120 -13.46 18.78 27.79
CA GLY A 120 -12.36 17.85 28.11
C GLY A 120 -11.05 18.07 27.35
N GLY A 121 -10.88 19.20 26.65
CA GLY A 121 -9.65 19.52 25.92
C GLY A 121 -9.60 18.97 24.49
N GLY A 122 -10.73 18.47 23.98
CA GLY A 122 -10.89 18.13 22.56
C GLY A 122 -10.84 19.37 21.67
N VAL A 123 -10.38 19.20 20.43
CA VAL A 123 -10.35 20.29 19.45
C VAL A 123 -10.63 19.74 18.07
N ILE A 124 -11.47 20.46 17.31
CA ILE A 124 -11.65 20.26 15.88
C ILE A 124 -11.11 21.49 15.19
N TRP A 125 -10.33 21.33 14.13
CA TRP A 125 -9.83 22.45 13.35
C TRP A 125 -9.76 22.13 11.86
N ALA A 126 -9.73 23.16 11.02
CA ALA A 126 -9.52 23.02 9.58
C ALA A 126 -8.13 23.52 9.17
N THR A 127 -7.54 22.86 8.17
CA THR A 127 -6.27 23.23 7.56
C THR A 127 -6.38 23.23 6.03
N GLU A 128 -5.88 24.29 5.38
CA GLU A 128 -5.57 24.24 3.95
C GLU A 128 -4.30 23.38 3.76
N ASP A 129 -4.44 22.23 3.12
CA ASP A 129 -3.33 21.30 2.86
C ASP A 129 -2.51 21.77 1.66
N PRO A 130 -1.18 21.79 1.78
CA PRO A 130 -0.29 22.16 0.68
C PRO A 130 -0.35 21.21 -0.53
N ASN A 131 -0.78 19.97 -0.34
CA ASN A 131 -0.87 19.00 -1.44
C ASN A 131 -2.02 19.35 -2.41
N LEU A 132 -1.94 18.83 -3.64
CA LEU A 132 -3.03 19.00 -4.64
C LEU A 132 -4.31 18.25 -4.23
N GLY A 133 -4.17 17.18 -3.43
CA GLY A 133 -5.25 16.27 -3.07
C GLY A 133 -5.73 15.43 -4.26
N GLN A 134 -6.31 14.26 -3.99
CA GLN A 134 -6.83 13.37 -5.04
C GLN A 134 -8.36 13.43 -5.06
N PRO A 135 -8.99 13.63 -6.23
CA PRO A 135 -10.43 13.51 -6.38
C PRO A 135 -10.88 12.09 -6.08
N GLU A 136 -11.81 11.94 -5.15
CA GLU A 136 -12.39 10.66 -4.76
C GLU A 136 -13.89 10.72 -5.04
N MET A 137 -14.42 9.68 -5.69
CA MET A 137 -15.85 9.53 -5.88
C MET A 137 -16.24 8.05 -5.81
N THR A 138 -17.22 7.75 -4.99
CA THR A 138 -17.79 6.40 -4.88
C THR A 138 -19.31 6.46 -4.74
N VAL A 139 -19.96 5.40 -5.18
CA VAL A 139 -21.42 5.24 -5.12
C VAL A 139 -21.77 3.82 -4.70
N SER A 140 -22.73 3.67 -3.81
CA SER A 140 -23.28 2.39 -3.38
C SER A 140 -24.78 2.33 -3.65
N ALA A 141 -25.27 1.11 -3.86
CA ALA A 141 -26.67 0.76 -4.06
C ALA A 141 -26.90 -0.65 -3.49
N PRO A 142 -28.15 -1.09 -3.29
CA PRO A 142 -28.46 -2.47 -2.95
C PRO A 142 -27.89 -3.43 -4.00
N SER A 143 -27.19 -4.49 -3.57
CA SER A 143 -26.68 -5.51 -4.51
C SER A 143 -27.79 -6.42 -5.06
N LEU A 144 -28.88 -6.58 -4.31
CA LEU A 144 -30.05 -7.36 -4.67
C LEU A 144 -31.28 -6.45 -4.70
N VAL A 145 -32.02 -6.44 -5.80
CA VAL A 145 -33.25 -5.64 -5.95
C VAL A 145 -34.42 -6.54 -6.29
N ALA A 146 -35.51 -6.40 -5.52
CA ALA A 146 -36.73 -7.18 -5.71
C ALA A 146 -37.41 -6.84 -7.06
N PHE A 147 -37.60 -7.86 -7.90
CA PHE A 147 -38.23 -7.76 -9.21
C PHE A 147 -39.39 -8.76 -9.31
N ASP A 148 -40.58 -8.29 -9.67
CA ASP A 148 -41.82 -9.10 -9.71
C ASP A 148 -42.09 -9.78 -11.07
N GLY A 149 -41.14 -9.71 -12.01
CA GLY A 149 -41.30 -10.17 -13.38
C GLY A 149 -41.74 -9.07 -14.35
N SER A 150 -42.17 -7.91 -13.85
CA SER A 150 -42.58 -6.77 -14.66
C SER A 150 -41.91 -5.45 -14.28
N ARG A 151 -41.68 -5.23 -12.98
CA ARG A 151 -41.07 -4.02 -12.45
C ARG A 151 -40.24 -4.31 -11.19
N ILE A 152 -39.36 -3.37 -10.89
CA ILE A 152 -38.70 -3.30 -9.60
C ILE A 152 -39.76 -2.90 -8.55
N VAL A 153 -39.86 -3.65 -7.46
CA VAL A 153 -40.97 -3.57 -6.49
C VAL A 153 -40.82 -2.41 -5.52
N LYS A 154 -39.58 -2.01 -5.21
CA LYS A 154 -39.23 -0.93 -4.29
C LYS A 154 -38.21 0.01 -4.96
N PRO A 155 -38.29 1.32 -4.71
CA PRO A 155 -37.29 2.25 -5.23
C PRO A 155 -35.86 1.88 -4.82
N VAL A 156 -34.91 2.09 -5.72
CA VAL A 156 -33.49 1.82 -5.49
C VAL A 156 -32.81 3.11 -5.07
N ARG A 157 -32.26 3.13 -3.86
CA ARG A 157 -31.55 4.30 -3.33
C ARG A 157 -30.05 4.16 -3.55
N PHE A 158 -29.45 5.21 -4.09
CA PHE A 158 -28.03 5.34 -4.30
C PHE A 158 -27.45 6.31 -3.26
N TYR A 159 -26.34 5.94 -2.64
CA TYR A 159 -25.56 6.82 -1.77
C TYR A 159 -24.22 7.08 -2.44
N ALA A 160 -23.80 8.33 -2.52
CA ALA A 160 -22.52 8.69 -3.09
C ALA A 160 -21.71 9.56 -2.13
N TYR A 161 -20.41 9.29 -2.10
CA TYR A 161 -19.42 10.16 -1.47
C TYR A 161 -18.54 10.79 -2.56
N ASN A 162 -18.19 12.06 -2.36
CA ASN A 162 -17.37 12.82 -3.28
C ASN A 162 -16.63 13.94 -2.54
N ASN A 163 -15.30 13.98 -2.61
CA ASN A 163 -14.54 15.03 -1.94
C ASN A 163 -14.35 16.31 -2.77
N TYR A 164 -14.73 16.36 -4.05
CA TYR A 164 -14.49 17.47 -4.99
C TYR A 164 -15.76 18.03 -5.65
N ALA A 165 -16.92 17.90 -4.98
CA ALA A 165 -18.22 18.36 -5.47
C ALA A 165 -18.24 19.82 -5.95
N ALA A 166 -17.39 20.70 -5.39
CA ALA A 166 -17.29 22.10 -5.78
C ALA A 166 -16.78 22.33 -7.22
N PHE A 167 -16.15 21.34 -7.85
CA PHE A 167 -15.66 21.41 -9.24
C PHE A 167 -16.61 20.77 -10.26
N ILE A 168 -17.71 20.18 -9.79
CA ILE A 168 -18.68 19.48 -10.62
C ILE A 168 -19.84 20.41 -10.93
N LYS A 169 -20.23 20.47 -12.21
CA LYS A 169 -21.38 21.25 -12.68
C LYS A 169 -22.70 20.46 -12.60
N ARG A 170 -22.64 19.16 -12.89
CA ARG A 170 -23.75 18.20 -12.71
C ARG A 170 -23.20 16.79 -12.58
N ALA A 171 -23.91 15.92 -11.88
CA ALA A 171 -23.60 14.49 -11.79
C ALA A 171 -24.87 13.66 -12.01
N GLU A 172 -24.71 12.49 -12.59
CA GLU A 172 -25.82 11.60 -12.96
C GLU A 172 -25.46 10.15 -12.69
N VAL A 173 -26.39 9.37 -12.15
CA VAL A 173 -26.31 7.92 -12.09
C VAL A 173 -26.85 7.38 -13.42
N LEU A 174 -26.01 6.67 -14.17
CA LEU A 174 -26.36 6.03 -15.43
C LEU A 174 -26.51 4.52 -15.18
N ILE A 175 -27.66 3.96 -15.52
CA ILE A 175 -27.98 2.55 -15.31
C ILE A 175 -28.09 1.87 -16.67
N TYR A 176 -27.47 0.71 -16.84
CA TYR A 176 -27.36 -0.07 -18.07
C TYR A 176 -27.79 -1.52 -17.82
N ARG A 177 -28.11 -2.25 -18.89
CA ARG A 177 -28.17 -3.71 -18.82
C ARG A 177 -26.76 -4.27 -18.65
N ALA A 178 -26.59 -5.34 -17.91
CA ALA A 178 -25.29 -6.02 -17.85
C ALA A 178 -24.82 -6.58 -19.20
N SER A 179 -25.75 -6.86 -20.12
CA SER A 179 -25.40 -7.26 -21.50
C SER A 179 -24.81 -6.12 -22.34
N ASP A 180 -25.07 -4.85 -21.98
CA ASP A 180 -24.43 -3.67 -22.59
C ASP A 180 -23.07 -3.41 -21.94
N SER A 181 -22.13 -4.32 -22.22
CA SER A 181 -20.77 -4.28 -21.64
C SER A 181 -19.97 -3.02 -22.01
N ASP A 182 -20.31 -2.34 -23.11
CA ASP A 182 -19.62 -1.14 -23.58
C ASP A 182 -20.27 0.15 -23.07
N LEU A 183 -21.34 0.05 -22.28
CA LEU A 183 -22.07 1.16 -21.64
C LEU A 183 -22.55 2.20 -22.68
N VAL A 184 -23.15 1.71 -23.76
CA VAL A 184 -23.57 2.51 -24.93
C VAL A 184 -24.91 3.20 -24.66
N SER A 185 -25.91 2.48 -24.17
CA SER A 185 -27.30 2.94 -24.07
C SER A 185 -27.87 2.75 -22.65
N PRO A 186 -27.86 3.80 -21.80
CA PRO A 186 -28.42 3.68 -20.46
C PRO A 186 -29.93 3.46 -20.52
N ILE A 187 -30.44 2.54 -19.69
CA ILE A 187 -31.87 2.28 -19.51
C ILE A 187 -32.53 3.34 -18.61
N ALA A 188 -31.75 3.99 -17.74
CA ALA A 188 -32.20 5.09 -16.90
C ALA A 188 -31.05 6.05 -16.61
N THR A 189 -31.38 7.34 -16.47
CA THR A 189 -30.45 8.40 -16.08
C THR A 189 -31.09 9.18 -14.94
N VAL A 190 -30.44 9.16 -13.77
CA VAL A 190 -30.98 9.73 -12.54
C VAL A 190 -30.08 10.91 -12.10
N PRO A 191 -30.59 12.16 -12.10
CA PRO A 191 -29.81 13.32 -11.67
C PRO A 191 -29.39 13.22 -10.20
N MET A 192 -28.10 13.33 -9.92
CA MET A 192 -27.56 13.22 -8.56
C MET A 192 -27.29 14.62 -7.97
N PRO A 193 -27.75 14.91 -6.74
CA PRO A 193 -27.43 16.16 -6.05
C PRO A 193 -25.91 16.32 -5.83
N LEU A 194 -25.41 17.55 -5.97
CA LEU A 194 -24.00 17.85 -5.74
C LEU A 194 -23.76 18.15 -4.25
N ALA A 195 -23.20 17.19 -3.54
CA ALA A 195 -22.78 17.32 -2.16
C ALA A 195 -21.61 16.36 -1.88
N ALA A 196 -20.94 16.54 -0.74
CA ALA A 196 -19.88 15.62 -0.34
C ALA A 196 -20.42 14.22 0.00
N VAL A 197 -21.62 14.17 0.58
CA VAL A 197 -22.41 12.95 0.71
C VAL A 197 -23.81 13.25 0.16
N SER A 198 -24.15 12.62 -0.95
CA SER A 198 -25.45 12.75 -1.63
C SER A 198 -26.17 11.43 -1.66
N ASP A 199 -27.50 11.49 -1.70
CA ASP A 199 -28.32 10.33 -1.95
C ASP A 199 -29.39 10.67 -3.00
N VAL A 200 -29.76 9.67 -3.81
CA VAL A 200 -30.78 9.80 -4.84
C VAL A 200 -31.56 8.50 -4.98
N GLU A 201 -32.82 8.60 -5.35
CA GLU A 201 -33.72 7.46 -5.48
C GLU A 201 -34.13 7.29 -6.95
N TRP A 202 -34.05 6.05 -7.44
CA TRP A 202 -34.64 5.62 -8.70
C TRP A 202 -35.91 4.83 -8.42
N ASP A 203 -37.02 5.23 -9.03
CA ASP A 203 -38.32 4.58 -8.87
C ASP A 203 -38.43 3.20 -9.53
N GLY A 204 -37.38 2.74 -10.20
CA GLY A 204 -37.36 1.47 -10.92
C GLY A 204 -38.08 1.51 -12.27
N ALA A 205 -38.42 2.70 -12.78
CA ALA A 205 -39.03 2.85 -14.10
C ALA A 205 -38.04 2.45 -15.19
N MET A 206 -38.49 1.58 -16.10
CA MET A 206 -37.71 1.06 -17.22
C MET A 206 -38.44 1.32 -18.54
N PRO A 207 -37.72 1.40 -19.68
CA PRO A 207 -38.34 1.50 -20.99
C PRO A 207 -39.30 0.32 -21.25
N ALA A 208 -40.49 0.58 -21.78
CA ALA A 208 -41.54 -0.44 -21.97
C ALA A 208 -41.15 -1.60 -22.91
N GLU A 209 -40.12 -1.39 -23.74
CA GLU A 209 -39.58 -2.35 -24.68
C GLU A 209 -38.57 -3.33 -24.04
N LEU A 210 -38.10 -3.02 -22.82
CA LEU A 210 -37.13 -3.80 -22.07
C LEU A 210 -37.81 -4.97 -21.35
N LYS A 211 -37.42 -6.21 -21.68
CA LYS A 211 -37.91 -7.41 -21.00
C LYS A 211 -36.79 -7.99 -20.14
N LEU A 212 -36.78 -7.64 -18.86
CA LEU A 212 -35.89 -8.23 -17.85
C LEU A 212 -36.57 -9.35 -17.09
N ARG A 213 -35.78 -10.23 -16.48
CA ARG A 213 -36.20 -11.35 -15.64
C ARG A 213 -35.53 -11.26 -14.27
N ALA A 214 -36.02 -12.07 -13.33
CA ALA A 214 -35.20 -12.40 -12.16
C ALA A 214 -33.91 -13.10 -12.65
N ASP A 215 -32.80 -12.86 -11.96
CA ASP A 215 -31.39 -13.14 -12.31
C ASP A 215 -30.74 -12.30 -13.42
N ASP A 216 -31.48 -11.43 -14.10
CA ASP A 216 -30.81 -10.42 -14.94
C ASP A 216 -30.06 -9.40 -14.07
N GLU A 217 -28.90 -8.96 -14.54
CA GLU A 217 -28.08 -7.96 -13.87
C GLU A 217 -28.22 -6.59 -14.54
N LEU A 218 -28.19 -5.54 -13.72
CA LEU A 218 -28.04 -4.15 -14.12
C LEU A 218 -26.65 -3.66 -13.71
N ILE A 219 -26.10 -2.74 -14.50
CA ILE A 219 -24.85 -2.04 -14.19
C ILE A 219 -25.16 -0.58 -13.94
N TYR A 220 -24.56 0.04 -12.93
CA TYR A 220 -24.63 1.47 -12.71
C TYR A 220 -23.24 2.11 -12.58
N ILE A 221 -23.14 3.35 -13.06
CA ILE A 221 -21.98 4.24 -12.90
C ILE A 221 -22.46 5.63 -12.48
N VAL A 222 -21.60 6.41 -11.84
CA VAL A 222 -21.79 7.86 -11.74
C VAL A 222 -20.90 8.54 -12.78
N ARG A 223 -21.49 9.48 -13.52
CA ARG A 223 -20.77 10.39 -14.40
C ARG A 223 -20.95 11.83 -13.93
N ALA A 224 -19.84 12.48 -13.62
CA ALA A 224 -19.77 13.88 -13.23
C ALA A 224 -19.23 14.73 -14.38
N TYR A 225 -19.79 15.90 -14.59
CA TYR A 225 -19.41 16.81 -15.68
C TYR A 225 -18.85 18.12 -15.12
N GLY A 226 -17.69 18.54 -15.63
CA GLY A 226 -17.08 19.84 -15.36
C GLY A 226 -17.67 20.99 -16.19
N GLU A 227 -17.15 22.20 -16.01
CA GLU A 227 -17.62 23.38 -16.75
C GLU A 227 -17.33 23.35 -18.26
N ASP A 228 -16.20 22.76 -18.64
CA ASP A 228 -15.69 22.68 -20.02
C ASP A 228 -16.20 21.46 -20.79
N GLY A 229 -17.10 20.67 -20.18
CA GLY A 229 -17.62 19.43 -20.74
C GLY A 229 -16.72 18.21 -20.52
N SER A 230 -15.56 18.37 -19.87
CA SER A 230 -14.82 17.23 -19.33
C SER A 230 -15.70 16.44 -18.36
N PHE A 231 -15.47 15.14 -18.26
CA PHE A 231 -16.22 14.30 -17.34
C PHE A 231 -15.34 13.31 -16.61
N ASP A 232 -15.78 13.01 -15.40
CA ASP A 232 -15.25 12.00 -14.49
C ASP A 232 -16.27 10.86 -14.41
N GLU A 233 -15.80 9.62 -14.26
CA GLU A 233 -16.66 8.44 -14.28
C GLU A 233 -16.17 7.38 -13.28
N THR A 234 -17.10 6.74 -12.56
CA THR A 234 -16.78 5.63 -11.65
C THR A 234 -16.66 4.28 -12.37
N PHE A 235 -16.03 3.29 -11.73
CA PHE A 235 -16.12 1.90 -12.21
C PHE A 235 -17.57 1.40 -12.14
N PRO A 236 -17.99 0.53 -13.10
CA PRO A 236 -19.31 -0.08 -13.09
C PRO A 236 -19.52 -0.97 -11.86
N ARG A 237 -20.66 -0.78 -11.19
CA ARG A 237 -21.14 -1.66 -10.11
C ARG A 237 -22.41 -2.37 -10.55
N ARG A 238 -22.67 -3.55 -9.97
CA ARG A 238 -23.78 -4.44 -10.39
C ARG A 238 -24.93 -4.43 -9.39
N ILE A 239 -26.13 -4.63 -9.91
CA ILE A 239 -27.37 -4.88 -9.17
C ILE A 239 -27.99 -6.13 -9.78
N GLN A 240 -28.19 -7.18 -8.98
CA GLN A 240 -28.89 -8.38 -9.41
C GLN A 240 -30.40 -8.22 -9.16
N LEU A 241 -31.21 -8.48 -10.18
CA LEU A 241 -32.65 -8.57 -10.03
C LEU A 241 -33.00 -9.93 -9.46
N VAL A 242 -33.70 -9.97 -8.32
CA VAL A 242 -34.05 -11.22 -7.65
C VAL A 242 -35.53 -11.27 -7.33
N ARG A 243 -36.05 -12.46 -7.05
CA ARG A 243 -37.46 -12.58 -6.64
C ARG A 243 -37.67 -11.83 -5.31
N PRO A 244 -38.88 -11.30 -5.02
CA PRO A 244 -39.12 -10.54 -3.79
C PRO A 244 -38.77 -11.31 -2.51
N GLU A 245 -39.02 -12.62 -2.50
CA GLU A 245 -38.69 -13.52 -1.39
C GLU A 245 -37.17 -13.65 -1.14
N GLU A 246 -36.36 -13.58 -2.20
CA GLU A 246 -34.89 -13.64 -2.12
C GLU A 246 -34.31 -12.32 -1.64
N ALA A 247 -34.85 -11.19 -2.12
CA ALA A 247 -34.48 -9.86 -1.63
C ALA A 247 -34.76 -9.72 -0.12
N GLU A 248 -35.92 -10.18 0.35
CA GLU A 248 -36.25 -10.19 1.78
C GLU A 248 -35.34 -11.11 2.60
N ARG A 249 -34.89 -12.23 2.03
CA ARG A 249 -33.92 -13.11 2.68
C ARG A 249 -32.56 -12.42 2.80
N GLY A 250 -32.09 -11.78 1.73
CA GLY A 250 -30.85 -11.00 1.73
C GLY A 250 -30.87 -9.86 2.75
N ALA A 251 -31.98 -9.13 2.82
CA ALA A 251 -32.17 -8.03 3.78
C ALA A 251 -32.14 -8.51 5.25
N ARG A 252 -32.74 -9.66 5.55
CA ARG A 252 -32.68 -10.27 6.90
C ARG A 252 -31.27 -10.68 7.30
N ILE A 253 -30.52 -11.30 6.38
CA ILE A 253 -29.13 -11.70 6.64
C ILE A 253 -28.26 -10.46 6.87
N LEU A 254 -28.44 -9.43 6.04
CA LEU A 254 -27.74 -8.17 6.21
C LEU A 254 -28.06 -7.53 7.56
N ARG A 255 -29.33 -7.51 7.95
CA ARG A 255 -29.76 -7.03 9.27
C ARG A 255 -29.06 -7.81 10.38
N ASP A 256 -29.15 -9.14 10.39
CA ASP A 256 -28.61 -9.97 11.47
C ASP A 256 -27.08 -9.89 11.57
N ALA A 257 -26.38 -9.68 10.44
CA ALA A 257 -24.95 -9.40 10.42
C ALA A 257 -24.63 -8.01 10.99
N THR A 258 -25.40 -7.00 10.59
CA THR A 258 -25.25 -5.61 11.06
C THR A 258 -25.56 -5.49 12.55
N GLU A 259 -26.63 -6.12 13.04
CA GLU A 259 -27.00 -6.15 14.47
C GLU A 259 -25.89 -6.80 15.32
N ARG A 260 -25.24 -7.87 14.82
CA ARG A 260 -24.10 -8.51 15.49
C ARG A 260 -22.84 -7.65 15.50
N GLN A 261 -22.59 -6.92 14.43
CA GLN A 261 -21.45 -5.99 14.33
C GLN A 261 -21.60 -4.82 15.31
N PHE A 262 -22.80 -4.25 15.41
CA PHE A 262 -23.04 -3.01 16.18
C PHE A 262 -23.69 -3.24 17.56
N GLY A 263 -24.16 -4.45 17.86
CA GLY A 263 -24.80 -4.79 19.13
C GLY A 263 -26.13 -4.07 19.40
N ALA A 264 -26.82 -3.62 18.34
CA ALA A 264 -28.07 -2.87 18.43
C ALA A 264 -29.11 -3.51 17.50
N SER A 265 -30.39 -3.50 17.91
CA SER A 265 -31.48 -3.97 17.04
C SER A 265 -31.78 -2.94 15.95
N LEU A 266 -31.92 -3.39 14.71
CA LEU A 266 -32.09 -2.57 13.51
C LEU A 266 -33.26 -3.11 12.69
N SER A 267 -34.00 -2.24 12.00
CA SER A 267 -34.88 -2.70 10.93
C SER A 267 -34.06 -3.14 9.70
N GLU A 268 -34.66 -3.88 8.78
CA GLU A 268 -34.01 -4.25 7.51
C GLU A 268 -33.58 -3.01 6.72
N GLN A 269 -34.41 -1.96 6.69
CA GLN A 269 -34.10 -0.70 6.03
C GLN A 269 -32.96 0.05 6.71
N ASP A 270 -32.93 0.08 8.06
CA ASP A 270 -31.86 0.75 8.80
C ASP A 270 -30.52 0.05 8.61
N ALA A 271 -30.51 -1.29 8.60
CA ALA A 271 -29.32 -2.08 8.36
C ALA A 271 -28.78 -1.89 6.93
N GLU A 272 -29.67 -1.89 5.95
CA GLU A 272 -29.32 -1.65 4.55
C GLU A 272 -28.75 -0.25 4.33
N GLN A 273 -29.44 0.79 4.84
CA GLN A 273 -28.97 2.17 4.78
C GLN A 273 -27.60 2.32 5.44
N ARG A 274 -27.41 1.73 6.62
CA ARG A 274 -26.15 1.84 7.36
C ARG A 274 -25.01 1.15 6.64
N ASN A 275 -25.23 -0.06 6.13
CA ASN A 275 -24.23 -0.78 5.33
C ASN A 275 -23.86 0.00 4.05
N GLN A 276 -24.83 0.60 3.36
CA GLN A 276 -24.57 1.41 2.16
C GLN A 276 -23.76 2.67 2.47
N ILE A 277 -24.06 3.36 3.60
CA ILE A 277 -23.30 4.52 4.06
C ILE A 277 -21.89 4.13 4.51
N ASP A 278 -21.74 3.06 5.27
CA ASP A 278 -20.43 2.58 5.71
C ASP A 278 -19.56 2.15 4.51
N SER A 279 -20.18 1.61 3.45
CA SER A 279 -19.46 1.19 2.23
C SER A 279 -18.94 2.32 1.35
N ILE A 280 -19.39 3.57 1.52
CA ILE A 280 -18.92 4.71 0.71
C ILE A 280 -17.81 5.51 1.39
N PHE A 281 -17.61 5.36 2.70
CA PHE A 281 -16.53 6.07 3.40
C PHE A 281 -15.21 5.31 3.28
N GLY A 282 -14.12 6.03 2.97
CA GLY A 282 -12.78 5.45 2.83
C GLY A 282 -12.60 4.61 1.56
N GLN A 283 -13.54 4.65 0.61
CA GLN A 283 -13.43 4.03 -0.71
C GLN A 283 -13.37 5.10 -1.80
N ASP A 284 -12.52 4.87 -2.81
CA ASP A 284 -12.57 5.58 -4.08
C ASP A 284 -12.90 4.58 -5.20
N ASN A 285 -13.87 4.92 -6.03
CA ASN A 285 -14.32 4.09 -7.15
C ASN A 285 -14.19 4.84 -8.49
N LEU A 286 -13.38 5.89 -8.55
CA LEU A 286 -13.22 6.72 -9.73
C LEU A 286 -12.36 6.02 -10.79
N ARG A 287 -12.96 5.65 -11.92
CA ARG A 287 -12.29 5.02 -13.07
C ARG A 287 -11.55 6.05 -13.92
N GLN A 288 -12.18 7.22 -14.09
CA GLN A 288 -11.72 8.25 -15.01
C GLN A 288 -11.90 9.62 -14.37
N GLN A 289 -10.85 10.44 -14.44
CA GLN A 289 -10.82 11.76 -13.83
C GLN A 289 -10.10 12.73 -14.78
N ASN A 290 -10.87 13.66 -15.33
CA ASN A 290 -10.52 14.68 -16.32
C ASN A 290 -10.91 16.10 -15.89
N ILE A 291 -11.83 16.26 -14.94
CA ILE A 291 -12.25 17.57 -14.43
C ILE A 291 -11.04 18.27 -13.78
N PRO A 292 -10.65 19.48 -14.22
CA PRO A 292 -9.51 20.17 -13.65
C PRO A 292 -9.81 20.64 -12.22
N ILE A 293 -8.91 20.31 -11.29
CA ILE A 293 -9.03 20.68 -9.88
C ILE A 293 -8.05 21.81 -9.58
N TYR A 294 -8.58 23.03 -9.51
CA TYR A 294 -7.81 24.24 -9.22
C TYR A 294 -8.22 24.82 -7.87
N GLY A 295 -7.48 24.46 -6.83
CA GLY A 295 -7.82 24.83 -5.47
C GLY A 295 -6.93 24.14 -4.45
N SER A 296 -7.47 23.92 -3.26
CA SER A 296 -6.76 23.19 -2.21
C SER A 296 -7.68 22.22 -1.48
N ARG A 297 -7.03 21.21 -0.89
CA ARG A 297 -7.68 20.31 0.04
C ARG A 297 -7.81 21.03 1.37
N VAL A 298 -9.03 21.20 1.85
CA VAL A 298 -9.33 21.58 3.22
C VAL A 298 -9.57 20.32 4.02
N ARG A 299 -8.79 20.13 5.06
CA ARG A 299 -8.92 18.99 5.98
C ARG A 299 -9.47 19.47 7.31
N LEU A 300 -10.60 18.94 7.73
CA LEU A 300 -11.11 19.10 9.10
C LEU A 300 -10.59 17.94 9.94
N GLN A 301 -9.82 18.26 10.97
CA GLN A 301 -9.20 17.31 11.89
C GLN A 301 -9.77 17.49 13.28
N GLY A 302 -10.08 16.39 13.96
CA GLY A 302 -10.42 16.36 15.38
C GLY A 302 -9.41 15.57 16.18
N ARG A 303 -9.09 16.01 17.40
CA ARG A 303 -8.31 15.24 18.38
C ARG A 303 -8.94 15.32 19.76
N ASN A 304 -8.73 14.28 20.56
CA ASN A 304 -9.26 14.15 21.93
C ASN A 304 -10.78 14.37 21.98
N ILE A 305 -11.51 13.86 21.00
CA ILE A 305 -12.97 14.00 20.96
C ILE A 305 -13.56 13.25 22.17
N PRO A 306 -14.41 13.86 23.01
CA PRO A 306 -14.94 13.21 24.20
C PRO A 306 -15.78 11.96 23.90
N ASP A 307 -15.64 10.92 24.73
CA ASP A 307 -16.31 9.63 24.56
C ASP A 307 -17.83 9.77 24.37
N GLY A 308 -18.36 9.03 23.39
CA GLY A 308 -19.79 9.01 23.08
C GLY A 308 -20.33 10.22 22.32
N MET A 309 -19.49 11.16 21.88
CA MET A 309 -19.90 12.24 20.97
C MET A 309 -19.88 11.79 19.50
N SER A 310 -20.88 12.24 18.73
CA SER A 310 -20.95 12.11 17.27
C SER A 310 -20.72 13.47 16.62
N ILE A 311 -20.05 13.47 15.46
CA ILE A 311 -19.72 14.69 14.71
C ILE A 311 -20.48 14.67 13.39
N LYS A 312 -21.14 15.78 13.04
CA LYS A 312 -21.62 16.03 11.70
C LYS A 312 -20.93 17.24 11.09
N ILE A 313 -20.64 17.18 9.79
CA ILE A 313 -20.09 18.28 9.01
C ILE A 313 -21.04 18.52 7.84
N ASN A 314 -21.50 19.77 7.67
CA ASN A 314 -22.51 20.16 6.69
C ASN A 314 -23.78 19.27 6.76
N GLY A 315 -24.20 18.92 7.98
CA GLY A 315 -25.39 18.11 8.25
C GLY A 315 -25.23 16.59 8.08
N ARG A 316 -24.02 16.08 7.81
CA ARG A 316 -23.74 14.65 7.59
C ARG A 316 -22.78 14.08 8.63
N MET A 317 -23.05 12.88 9.14
CA MET A 317 -22.27 12.24 10.21
C MET A 317 -20.91 11.75 9.70
N HIS A 318 -19.85 11.92 10.51
CA HIS A 318 -18.50 11.42 10.25
C HIS A 318 -18.01 10.52 11.41
N PRO A 319 -17.28 9.42 11.12
CA PRO A 319 -16.78 8.49 12.14
C PRO A 319 -15.58 9.05 12.93
N VAL A 320 -15.45 8.62 14.19
CA VAL A 320 -14.32 8.93 15.10
C VAL A 320 -13.57 7.63 15.42
N ASP A 321 -12.24 7.64 15.33
CA ASP A 321 -11.41 6.45 15.56
C ASP A 321 -11.19 6.12 17.04
N LEU A 322 -10.51 4.98 17.31
CA LEU A 322 -10.19 4.51 18.67
C LEU A 322 -9.16 5.41 19.40
N GLU A 323 -8.37 6.18 18.65
CA GLU A 323 -7.46 7.20 19.20
C GLU A 323 -8.18 8.54 19.45
N ARG A 324 -9.51 8.58 19.31
CA ARG A 324 -10.37 9.75 19.48
C ARG A 324 -10.04 10.87 18.50
N LYS A 325 -9.67 10.51 17.27
CA LYS A 325 -9.39 11.41 16.15
C LYS A 325 -10.48 11.33 15.08
N LEU A 326 -10.61 12.42 14.33
CA LEU A 326 -11.53 12.57 13.20
C LEU A 326 -10.77 13.20 12.03
N VAL A 327 -11.04 12.77 10.80
CA VAL A 327 -10.56 13.45 9.59
C VAL A 327 -11.69 13.50 8.55
N ALA A 328 -11.91 14.66 7.96
CA ALA A 328 -12.76 14.85 6.77
C ALA A 328 -12.04 15.76 5.76
N GLU A 329 -12.06 15.38 4.48
CA GLU A 329 -11.30 16.06 3.41
C GLU A 329 -12.23 16.60 2.33
N TYR A 330 -12.01 17.85 1.92
CA TYR A 330 -12.77 18.52 0.86
C TYR A 330 -11.83 19.26 -0.09
N LEU A 331 -11.90 18.95 -1.38
CA LEU A 331 -11.28 19.73 -2.45
C LEU A 331 -12.20 20.88 -2.83
N VAL A 332 -11.71 22.10 -2.62
CA VAL A 332 -12.49 23.31 -2.86
C VAL A 332 -11.69 24.33 -3.67
N PRO A 333 -12.34 25.14 -4.53
CA PRO A 333 -11.68 26.16 -5.33
C PRO A 333 -11.10 27.28 -4.46
N VAL A 334 -10.23 28.11 -5.02
CA VAL A 334 -9.72 29.32 -4.33
C VAL A 334 -10.88 30.25 -3.98
N GLY A 335 -10.97 30.66 -2.70
CA GLY A 335 -12.04 31.52 -2.18
C GLY A 335 -12.47 31.14 -0.76
N GLN A 336 -13.52 31.80 -0.26
CA GLN A 336 -14.08 31.53 1.07
C GLN A 336 -15.04 30.34 1.05
N HIS A 337 -14.85 29.41 1.97
CA HIS A 337 -15.68 28.22 2.17
C HIS A 337 -16.10 28.09 3.62
N ARG A 338 -17.34 27.70 3.86
CA ARG A 338 -17.90 27.52 5.19
C ARG A 338 -18.21 26.06 5.46
N PHE A 339 -17.77 25.55 6.61
CA PHE A 339 -18.04 24.21 7.11
C PHE A 339 -18.83 24.28 8.41
N ASP A 340 -20.08 23.83 8.41
CA ASP A 340 -20.92 23.80 9.61
C ASP A 340 -20.71 22.48 10.36
N ILE A 341 -20.13 22.55 11.56
CA ILE A 341 -19.84 21.42 12.44
C ILE A 341 -20.92 21.33 13.52
N GLU A 342 -21.49 20.15 13.69
CA GLU A 342 -22.42 19.81 14.76
C GLU A 342 -21.82 18.68 15.60
N VAL A 343 -21.72 18.88 16.91
CA VAL A 343 -21.25 17.87 17.87
C VAL A 343 -22.41 17.50 18.79
N ALA A 344 -22.87 16.26 18.68
CA ALA A 344 -24.00 15.75 19.46
C ALA A 344 -23.53 14.68 20.46
N GLY A 345 -23.91 14.85 21.73
CA GLY A 345 -23.63 13.90 22.81
C GLY A 345 -24.60 12.73 22.87
N ARG A 346 -24.36 11.81 23.82
CA ARG A 346 -25.16 10.59 24.04
C ARG A 346 -26.46 10.80 24.83
N ASN A 347 -26.64 11.97 25.43
CA ASN A 347 -27.80 12.35 26.27
C ASN A 347 -28.49 13.59 25.66
N ASP A 348 -29.70 13.96 26.12
CA ASP A 348 -30.52 15.14 25.73
C ASP A 348 -29.82 16.53 25.86
N GLU A 349 -28.49 16.59 25.90
CA GLU A 349 -27.72 17.81 25.79
C GLU A 349 -27.83 18.41 24.38
N PRO A 350 -28.00 19.75 24.26
CA PRO A 350 -28.12 20.40 22.97
C PRO A 350 -26.84 20.21 22.14
N ALA A 351 -27.01 19.86 20.87
CA ALA A 351 -25.89 19.73 19.94
C ALA A 351 -25.13 21.06 19.83
N LEU A 352 -23.80 20.99 19.92
CA LEU A 352 -22.95 22.16 19.78
C LEU A 352 -22.73 22.42 18.29
N HIS A 353 -23.22 23.55 17.81
CA HIS A 353 -23.04 23.99 16.42
C HIS A 353 -21.94 25.05 16.31
N HIS A 354 -21.02 24.88 15.38
CA HIS A 354 -19.95 25.83 15.10
C HIS A 354 -19.64 25.87 13.60
N ALA A 355 -19.55 27.06 13.03
CA ALA A 355 -19.15 27.23 11.64
C ALA A 355 -17.65 27.55 11.57
N ILE A 356 -16.92 26.81 10.74
CA ILE A 356 -15.52 27.09 10.41
C ILE A 356 -15.47 27.68 9.01
N ASP A 357 -15.10 28.96 8.91
CA ASP A 357 -14.92 29.67 7.65
C ASP A 357 -13.44 29.61 7.22
N VAL A 358 -13.14 28.90 6.14
CA VAL A 358 -11.80 28.71 5.58
C VAL A 358 -11.62 29.55 4.31
N ASP A 359 -10.63 30.44 4.31
CA ASP A 359 -10.23 31.20 3.13
C ASP A 359 -9.12 30.44 2.40
N VAL A 360 -9.48 29.80 1.29
CA VAL A 360 -8.58 28.95 0.51
C VAL A 360 -7.82 29.80 -0.48
N THR A 361 -6.52 29.95 -0.23
CA THR A 361 -5.66 30.85 -1.01
C THR A 361 -5.15 30.21 -2.29
N GLY A 362 -5.06 28.87 -2.34
CA GLY A 362 -4.42 28.13 -3.42
C GLY A 362 -2.92 28.43 -3.52
N ARG A 363 -2.32 29.02 -2.48
CA ARG A 363 -0.91 29.39 -2.44
C ARG A 363 -0.30 28.82 -1.18
N TYR A 364 0.83 28.16 -1.34
CA TYR A 364 1.59 27.65 -0.23
C TYR A 364 3.06 27.81 -0.56
N LEU A 365 3.86 28.18 0.43
CA LEU A 365 5.30 28.15 0.29
C LEU A 365 5.88 27.82 1.65
N PHE A 366 6.50 26.66 1.72
CA PHE A 366 7.34 26.28 2.82
C PHE A 366 8.73 26.01 2.24
N ALA A 367 9.72 26.75 2.71
CA ALA A 367 11.09 26.58 2.29
C ALA A 367 11.95 26.64 3.55
N VAL A 368 12.91 25.74 3.63
CA VAL A 368 13.98 25.79 4.63
C VAL A 368 15.27 25.51 3.87
N ALA A 369 16.25 26.38 4.01
CA ALA A 369 17.57 26.17 3.43
C ALA A 369 18.67 26.43 4.45
N MET A 370 19.74 25.67 4.35
CA MET A 370 20.97 25.87 5.10
C MET A 370 22.17 25.92 4.17
N ALA A 371 23.08 26.84 4.47
CA ALA A 371 24.42 26.86 3.94
C ALA A 371 25.37 26.91 5.12
N ASP A 372 26.13 25.84 5.31
CA ASP A 372 27.14 25.73 6.36
C ASP A 372 28.51 25.71 5.69
N VAL A 373 29.41 26.58 6.12
CA VAL A 373 30.80 26.63 5.67
C VAL A 373 31.69 26.66 6.88
N THR A 374 32.58 25.69 6.98
CA THR A 374 33.58 25.60 8.04
C THR A 374 34.96 25.70 7.42
N VAL A 375 35.63 26.83 7.69
CA VAL A 375 37.04 27.01 7.37
C VAL A 375 37.85 26.64 8.60
N SER A 376 38.76 25.69 8.49
CA SER A 376 39.62 25.28 9.60
C SER A 376 41.09 25.23 9.19
N GLY A 377 41.97 25.62 10.11
CA GLY A 377 43.42 25.50 9.94
C GLY A 377 43.99 24.59 11.01
N ASN A 378 44.60 23.47 10.61
CA ASN A 378 45.10 22.42 11.50
C ASN A 378 46.63 22.36 11.46
N SER A 379 47.26 21.94 12.55
CA SER A 379 48.68 21.59 12.58
C SER A 379 48.85 20.12 12.98
N ALA A 380 49.23 19.26 12.04
CA ALA A 380 49.51 17.85 12.29
C ALA A 380 51.01 17.61 12.55
N SER A 381 51.35 16.77 13.53
CA SER A 381 52.72 16.29 13.74
C SER A 381 52.75 14.80 14.08
N GLY A 382 53.22 13.97 13.14
CA GLY A 382 53.39 12.52 13.29
C GLY A 382 53.83 11.89 11.96
N SER A 383 54.55 10.75 12.00
CA SER A 383 55.00 10.03 10.80
C SER A 383 54.71 8.54 10.96
N VAL A 384 53.95 7.91 10.04
CA VAL A 384 54.06 6.50 9.53
C VAL A 384 53.21 6.36 8.24
N GLU A 385 53.68 5.52 7.30
CA GLU A 385 53.15 5.23 5.95
C GLU A 385 51.63 4.91 5.82
N PRO A 386 51.00 5.27 4.67
CA PRO A 386 49.56 5.05 4.42
C PRO A 386 49.25 3.62 3.95
N VAL A 387 48.17 3.03 4.46
CA VAL A 387 47.53 1.82 3.89
C VAL A 387 46.36 2.18 2.96
N THR A 388 46.06 3.47 2.76
CA THR A 388 45.17 3.99 1.71
C THR A 388 45.75 5.30 1.15
N PRO A 389 45.80 5.51 -0.18
CA PRO A 389 46.24 6.77 -0.76
C PRO A 389 45.09 7.77 -0.67
N ASP A 390 45.00 8.45 0.46
CA ASP A 390 44.10 9.59 0.60
C ASP A 390 44.92 10.82 0.95
N ASP A 391 45.17 11.66 -0.07
CA ASP A 391 45.93 12.91 0.04
C ASP A 391 45.16 14.01 0.83
N ARG A 392 44.00 13.68 1.43
CA ARG A 392 43.02 14.56 2.07
C ARG A 392 43.52 15.38 3.28
N TYR A 393 44.70 15.09 3.82
CA TYR A 393 45.21 15.72 5.06
C TYR A 393 46.67 16.20 5.00
N ASP A 394 47.27 16.28 3.81
CA ASP A 394 48.64 16.81 3.64
C ASP A 394 48.67 18.36 3.68
N ASP A 395 47.52 19.04 3.60
CA ASP A 395 47.40 20.50 3.65
C ASP A 395 46.90 21.01 5.02
N ASN A 396 47.61 21.97 5.61
CA ASN A 396 47.33 22.59 6.92
C ASN A 396 46.02 23.43 6.98
N PHE A 397 45.17 23.37 5.95
CA PHE A 397 44.01 24.24 5.76
C PHE A 397 42.89 23.51 5.02
N LEU A 398 41.73 23.32 5.68
CA LEU A 398 40.57 22.60 5.16
C LEU A 398 39.37 23.55 5.07
N ILE A 399 38.62 23.48 3.98
CA ILE A 399 37.36 24.21 3.84
C ILE A 399 36.23 23.23 3.50
N ASP A 400 35.41 22.93 4.49
CA ASP A 400 34.23 22.10 4.32
C ASP A 400 32.98 22.96 4.12
N GLY A 401 32.02 22.40 3.41
CA GLY A 401 30.72 22.98 3.21
C GLY A 401 29.61 21.94 3.23
N ARG A 402 28.40 22.41 3.51
CA ARG A 402 27.15 21.68 3.27
C ARG A 402 26.10 22.65 2.78
N LEU A 403 25.45 22.28 1.70
CA LEU A 403 24.26 22.97 1.20
C LEU A 403 23.11 21.99 1.25
N ALA A 404 22.08 22.34 2.01
CA ALA A 404 20.85 21.56 2.03
C ALA A 404 19.64 22.48 1.96
N PHE A 405 18.61 22.07 1.24
CA PHE A 405 17.34 22.77 1.24
C PHE A 405 16.19 21.80 1.05
N TYR A 406 15.03 22.23 1.54
CA TYR A 406 13.74 21.64 1.26
C TYR A 406 12.77 22.76 0.89
N LEU A 407 11.99 22.54 -0.16
CA LEU A 407 11.05 23.50 -0.70
C LEU A 407 9.77 22.76 -1.09
N LYS A 408 8.64 23.20 -0.56
CA LYS A 408 7.31 22.79 -1.00
C LYS A 408 6.47 24.02 -1.29
N GLY A 409 6.15 24.22 -2.56
CA GLY A 409 5.45 25.39 -3.05
C GLY A 409 4.21 25.02 -3.86
N LYS A 410 3.07 25.63 -3.54
CA LYS A 410 1.84 25.57 -4.34
C LYS A 410 1.58 26.91 -5.00
N VAL A 411 1.35 26.91 -6.30
CA VAL A 411 1.12 28.12 -7.09
C VAL A 411 -0.22 28.02 -7.83
N LYS A 412 -1.10 29.02 -7.61
CA LYS A 412 -2.42 29.16 -8.25
C LYS A 412 -3.36 27.95 -8.05
N GLY A 413 -3.20 27.20 -6.96
CA GLY A 413 -3.99 25.99 -6.70
C GLY A 413 -3.75 24.85 -7.70
N LYS A 414 -2.72 24.96 -8.54
CA LYS A 414 -2.54 24.11 -9.73
C LYS A 414 -1.19 23.41 -9.76
N TYR A 415 -0.12 24.16 -9.53
CA TYR A 415 1.24 23.62 -9.58
C TYR A 415 1.71 23.33 -8.16
N LEU A 416 2.20 22.13 -7.91
CA LEU A 416 2.88 21.76 -6.67
C LEU A 416 4.33 21.43 -7.00
N VAL A 417 5.26 22.18 -6.42
CA VAL A 417 6.70 21.96 -6.53
C VAL A 417 7.18 21.42 -5.19
N THR A 418 7.81 20.25 -5.20
CA THR A 418 8.55 19.70 -4.06
C THR A 418 9.99 19.52 -4.49
N ALA A 419 10.94 20.16 -3.82
CA ALA A 419 12.35 20.07 -4.14
C ALA A 419 13.16 19.87 -2.85
N GLN A 420 14.13 18.99 -2.91
CA GLN A 420 15.05 18.73 -1.82
C GLN A 420 16.44 18.52 -2.42
N ALA A 421 17.46 19.10 -1.80
CA ALA A 421 18.84 18.73 -2.06
C ALA A 421 19.60 18.69 -0.75
N ASP A 422 20.54 17.76 -0.62
CA ASP A 422 21.51 17.74 0.47
C ASP A 422 22.85 17.26 -0.09
N THR A 423 23.82 18.17 -0.18
CA THR A 423 25.17 17.83 -0.66
C THR A 423 25.91 16.90 0.30
N GLN A 424 25.41 16.77 1.53
CA GLN A 424 26.13 16.28 2.71
C GLN A 424 27.34 17.19 3.01
N GLU A 425 28.00 16.95 4.14
CA GLU A 425 29.20 17.69 4.53
C GLU A 425 30.42 17.12 3.79
N ARG A 426 31.10 17.97 3.02
CA ARG A 426 32.26 17.63 2.20
C ARG A 426 33.16 18.84 2.02
N GLU A 427 34.40 18.62 1.58
CA GLU A 427 35.27 19.71 1.12
C GLU A 427 34.54 20.49 0.01
N ILE A 428 34.62 21.82 0.02
CA ILE A 428 33.91 22.66 -0.95
C ILE A 428 34.28 22.31 -2.40
N SER A 429 35.50 21.83 -2.64
CA SER A 429 35.97 21.36 -3.94
C SER A 429 35.24 20.10 -4.44
N GLU A 430 34.73 19.27 -3.54
CA GLU A 430 34.05 17.99 -3.83
C GLU A 430 32.55 17.99 -3.50
N LEU A 431 32.02 19.13 -3.08
CA LEU A 431 30.64 19.27 -2.56
C LEU A 431 29.57 18.72 -3.53
N PHE A 432 29.84 18.77 -4.84
CA PHE A 432 28.93 18.31 -5.89
C PHE A 432 29.43 17.04 -6.62
N ASN A 433 30.53 16.42 -6.19
CA ASN A 433 31.01 15.17 -6.78
C ASN A 433 30.02 14.03 -6.51
N GLY A 434 29.58 13.31 -7.56
CA GLY A 434 28.59 12.24 -7.44
C GLY A 434 27.20 12.70 -6.97
N PHE A 435 26.87 13.99 -7.13
CA PHE A 435 25.61 14.57 -6.66
C PHE A 435 24.35 13.92 -7.30
N TRP A 436 24.53 13.31 -8.47
CA TRP A 436 23.46 12.68 -9.25
C TRP A 436 23.37 11.17 -9.04
N ASP A 437 24.32 10.58 -8.33
CA ASP A 437 24.41 9.13 -8.15
C ASP A 437 23.31 8.68 -7.16
N ALA A 438 22.66 7.56 -7.45
CA ALA A 438 21.79 6.91 -6.46
C ALA A 438 22.58 6.00 -5.52
N ASP A 439 22.03 5.84 -4.32
CA ASP A 439 22.49 4.91 -3.30
C ASP A 439 21.32 3.96 -2.94
N PRO A 440 21.21 2.79 -3.59
CA PRO A 440 20.11 1.85 -3.39
C PRO A 440 20.30 1.02 -2.11
N GLN A 441 21.54 0.98 -1.61
CA GLN A 441 21.94 0.31 -0.38
C GLN A 441 21.89 1.24 0.82
N ASP A 442 21.53 2.50 0.63
CA ASP A 442 21.42 3.49 1.69
C ASP A 442 20.73 2.86 2.88
N VAL A 443 21.54 2.65 3.91
CA VAL A 443 21.19 2.02 5.16
C VAL A 443 20.03 2.81 5.79
N PHE A 444 19.91 4.11 5.52
CA PHE A 444 18.80 4.99 5.92
C PHE A 444 17.45 4.68 5.24
N ARG A 445 17.43 3.87 4.17
CA ARG A 445 16.23 3.42 3.46
C ARG A 445 15.85 1.98 3.77
N ARG A 446 16.85 1.12 4.02
CA ARG A 446 16.65 -0.27 4.53
C ARG A 446 16.19 -0.29 5.99
N LEU A 447 16.62 0.71 6.76
CA LEU A 447 16.21 0.94 8.13
C LEU A 447 15.12 2.01 8.13
N ASP A 448 13.89 1.59 8.40
CA ASP A 448 12.74 2.41 8.81
C ASP A 448 13.12 3.85 9.24
N PRO A 449 12.58 4.91 8.62
CA PRO A 449 12.91 6.31 8.92
C PRO A 449 12.82 6.67 10.42
N ASP A 450 12.09 5.89 11.23
CA ASP A 450 12.10 5.93 12.69
C ASP A 450 13.45 5.53 13.35
N LEU A 451 14.51 5.18 12.61
CA LEU A 451 15.76 4.63 13.18
C LEU A 451 16.91 5.64 13.33
N TYR A 452 16.91 6.74 12.56
CA TYR A 452 17.99 7.74 12.60
C TYR A 452 17.80 8.76 13.73
N TYR A 453 16.61 9.35 13.79
CA TYR A 453 16.06 9.95 15.00
C TYR A 453 15.01 8.97 15.52
N PRO A 454 15.39 7.91 16.25
CA PRO A 454 14.41 7.18 17.01
C PRO A 454 13.71 8.20 17.86
N VAL A 455 12.43 8.38 17.54
CA VAL A 455 11.49 9.03 18.43
C VAL A 455 11.79 8.37 19.76
N TYR A 456 12.30 9.12 20.74
CA TYR A 456 12.80 8.59 22.02
C TYR A 456 11.62 8.06 22.88
N GLY A 457 10.57 7.59 22.22
CA GLY A 457 9.24 7.39 22.74
C GLY A 457 8.39 8.66 22.78
N ASP A 458 8.84 9.84 22.29
CA ASP A 458 8.01 11.06 22.35
C ASP A 458 6.88 11.11 21.32
N ASP A 459 5.87 11.99 21.50
CA ASP A 459 4.74 12.12 20.55
C ASP A 459 5.17 12.84 19.24
N SER A 460 6.48 12.93 18.98
CA SER A 460 7.00 13.52 17.74
C SER A 460 6.79 12.53 16.61
N VAL A 461 6.34 13.02 15.47
CA VAL A 461 6.23 12.21 14.26
C VAL A 461 7.31 12.71 13.31
N THR A 462 8.25 11.84 12.98
CA THR A 462 9.21 12.10 11.91
C THR A 462 8.56 11.61 10.61
N TYR A 463 8.45 12.49 9.64
CA TYR A 463 7.89 12.15 8.33
C TYR A 463 8.87 12.60 7.24
N ARG A 464 9.18 11.69 6.31
CA ARG A 464 9.99 11.97 5.14
C ARG A 464 9.05 12.25 3.97
N ASP A 465 8.85 13.53 3.63
CA ASP A 465 8.00 13.95 2.50
C ASP A 465 8.55 13.51 1.14
N VAL A 466 9.86 13.25 1.08
CA VAL A 466 10.58 12.90 -0.14
C VAL A 466 11.42 11.64 0.11
N ASP A 467 10.98 10.50 -0.43
CA ASP A 467 11.78 9.30 -0.49
C ASP A 467 12.54 9.24 -1.82
N THR A 468 13.87 9.36 -1.75
CA THR A 468 14.78 9.51 -2.89
C THR A 468 16.05 8.70 -2.64
N MET A 469 16.52 7.94 -3.64
CA MET A 469 17.77 7.18 -3.57
C MET A 469 19.02 8.06 -3.73
N GLY A 470 18.90 9.28 -4.25
CA GLY A 470 20.05 10.18 -4.40
C GLY A 470 19.89 11.54 -3.72
N ARG A 471 20.94 12.36 -3.82
CA ARG A 471 21.10 13.64 -3.08
C ARG A 471 20.19 14.77 -3.56
N LEU A 472 19.59 14.63 -4.74
CA LEU A 472 18.66 15.58 -5.32
C LEU A 472 17.29 14.93 -5.51
N TYR A 473 16.25 15.71 -5.18
CA TYR A 473 14.89 15.43 -5.57
C TYR A 473 14.22 16.70 -6.07
N LEU A 474 13.53 16.60 -7.19
CA LEU A 474 12.72 17.69 -7.72
C LEU A 474 11.47 17.11 -8.34
N ARG A 475 10.30 17.46 -7.84
CA ARG A 475 9.01 17.05 -8.36
C ARG A 475 8.14 18.26 -8.62
N VAL A 476 7.52 18.29 -9.78
CA VAL A 476 6.51 19.29 -10.15
C VAL A 476 5.27 18.57 -10.63
N ASP A 477 4.17 18.70 -9.90
CA ASP A 477 2.87 18.13 -10.27
C ASP A 477 1.91 19.23 -10.75
N TRP A 478 1.16 18.98 -11.84
CA TRP A 478 0.10 19.87 -12.32
C TRP A 478 -0.86 19.15 -13.25
N ASP A 479 -2.18 19.35 -13.17
CA ASP A 479 -3.15 18.75 -14.10
C ASP A 479 -2.94 17.22 -14.34
N LYS A 480 -2.55 16.45 -13.30
CA LYS A 480 -2.14 15.03 -13.39
C LYS A 480 -0.89 14.73 -14.23
N ASN A 481 -0.11 15.75 -14.54
CA ASN A 481 1.23 15.67 -15.09
C ASN A 481 2.24 15.72 -13.96
N GLN A 482 3.40 15.13 -14.19
CA GLN A 482 4.50 15.09 -13.25
C GLN A 482 5.82 15.24 -13.99
N ALA A 483 6.68 16.15 -13.54
CA ALA A 483 8.10 16.16 -13.88
C ALA A 483 8.88 15.86 -12.61
N LEU A 484 9.78 14.88 -12.65
CA LEU A 484 10.43 14.32 -11.48
C LEU A 484 11.92 14.07 -11.75
N TRP A 485 12.76 14.46 -10.81
CA TRP A 485 14.09 13.90 -10.58
C TRP A 485 14.04 13.20 -9.24
N GLY A 486 14.19 11.89 -9.19
CA GLY A 486 13.97 11.08 -7.98
C GLY A 486 13.62 9.63 -8.30
N ASN A 487 13.05 8.93 -7.32
CA ASN A 487 12.54 7.56 -7.51
C ASN A 487 11.23 7.60 -8.33
N PHE A 488 11.15 6.87 -9.44
CA PHE A 488 9.96 6.83 -10.29
C PHE A 488 9.68 5.42 -10.83
N ASN A 489 8.42 5.17 -11.19
CA ASN A 489 8.05 4.01 -11.99
C ASN A 489 7.94 4.44 -13.46
N THR A 490 8.62 3.72 -14.34
CA THR A 490 8.54 3.93 -15.81
C THR A 490 7.10 3.80 -16.32
N GLY A 491 6.33 2.85 -15.78
CA GLY A 491 4.89 2.71 -16.01
C GLY A 491 4.47 2.57 -17.47
N ILE A 492 5.33 2.10 -18.37
CA ILE A 492 5.00 1.97 -19.80
C ILE A 492 4.23 0.65 -19.99
N THR A 493 2.90 0.71 -19.89
CA THR A 493 2.02 -0.48 -19.93
C THR A 493 0.84 -0.36 -20.91
N GLY A 494 0.77 0.72 -21.70
CA GLY A 494 -0.40 1.05 -22.51
C GLY A 494 -0.56 0.27 -23.83
N THR A 495 0.34 -0.66 -24.14
CA THR A 495 0.33 -1.53 -25.32
C THR A 495 0.51 -2.98 -24.89
N GLU A 496 0.17 -3.94 -25.75
CA GLU A 496 0.31 -5.36 -25.42
C GLU A 496 1.78 -5.77 -25.45
N TYR A 497 2.53 -5.35 -26.47
CA TYR A 497 3.90 -5.79 -26.71
C TYR A 497 4.94 -4.73 -26.29
N ALA A 498 4.74 -3.43 -26.52
CA ALA A 498 5.71 -2.40 -26.10
C ALA A 498 5.64 -2.02 -24.60
N GLN A 499 5.67 -2.98 -23.68
CA GLN A 499 5.62 -2.77 -22.23
C GLN A 499 7.02 -2.72 -21.60
N TYR A 500 7.23 -1.79 -20.66
CA TYR A 500 8.44 -1.66 -19.85
C TYR A 500 8.10 -1.00 -18.50
N ASN A 501 8.21 -1.74 -17.40
CA ASN A 501 7.63 -1.34 -16.10
C ASN A 501 8.61 -1.53 -14.92
N ARG A 502 9.74 -0.84 -14.98
CA ARG A 502 10.77 -0.81 -13.94
C ARG A 502 10.60 0.32 -12.92
N SER A 503 11.14 0.12 -11.72
CA SER A 503 11.19 1.11 -10.63
C SER A 503 12.63 1.60 -10.46
N LEU A 504 12.91 2.86 -10.80
CA LEU A 504 14.27 3.40 -11.02
C LEU A 504 14.48 4.76 -10.32
N TYR A 505 15.72 5.25 -10.26
CA TYR A 505 16.06 6.60 -9.78
C TYR A 505 16.73 7.46 -10.85
N GLY A 506 16.14 8.60 -11.17
CA GLY A 506 16.66 9.52 -12.18
C GLY A 506 15.63 10.55 -12.62
N GLY A 507 15.71 11.02 -13.86
CA GLY A 507 14.76 11.97 -14.44
C GLY A 507 13.58 11.29 -15.13
N ALA A 508 12.36 11.76 -14.88
CA ALA A 508 11.14 11.30 -15.54
C ALA A 508 10.15 12.45 -15.78
N LEU A 509 9.35 12.33 -16.84
CA LEU A 509 8.25 13.23 -17.20
C LEU A 509 7.05 12.40 -17.61
N ASP A 510 5.92 12.55 -16.93
CA ASP A 510 4.60 12.09 -17.37
C ASP A 510 3.73 13.31 -17.69
N TRP A 511 3.33 13.44 -18.95
CA TRP A 511 2.52 14.54 -19.44
C TRP A 511 1.32 14.04 -20.23
N ARG A 512 0.18 14.68 -20.01
CA ARG A 512 -1.10 14.49 -20.70
C ARG A 512 -1.74 15.84 -21.02
N SER A 513 -2.41 15.91 -22.17
CA SER A 513 -3.17 17.11 -22.55
C SER A 513 -4.49 17.21 -21.78
N ARG A 514 -4.98 18.44 -21.56
CA ARG A 514 -6.31 18.68 -20.98
C ARG A 514 -7.47 18.33 -21.91
N ARG A 515 -7.27 18.45 -23.23
CA ARG A 515 -8.28 18.01 -24.20
C ARG A 515 -8.48 16.52 -24.02
N THR A 516 -9.75 16.11 -23.97
CA THR A 516 -10.13 14.70 -24.00
C THR A 516 -10.90 14.37 -25.26
N THR A 517 -10.91 13.11 -25.67
CA THR A 517 -11.81 12.59 -26.72
C THR A 517 -13.24 12.47 -26.18
N ALA A 518 -14.20 12.12 -27.03
CA ALA A 518 -15.60 11.89 -26.65
C ALA A 518 -15.78 10.75 -25.61
N ILE A 519 -14.85 9.80 -25.57
CA ILE A 519 -14.80 8.71 -24.57
C ILE A 519 -13.92 9.05 -23.35
N GLY A 520 -13.40 10.28 -23.30
CA GLY A 520 -12.65 10.84 -22.18
C GLY A 520 -11.16 10.50 -22.15
N GLU A 521 -10.60 9.89 -23.21
CA GLU A 521 -9.16 9.64 -23.35
C GLU A 521 -8.39 10.95 -23.50
N ALA A 522 -7.18 11.05 -22.95
CA ALA A 522 -6.37 12.26 -23.11
C ALA A 522 -5.92 12.42 -24.57
N GLY A 523 -6.10 13.61 -25.15
CA GLY A 523 -5.78 13.87 -26.55
C GLY A 523 -4.30 13.75 -26.91
N SER A 524 -3.40 13.88 -25.93
CA SER A 524 -1.98 13.57 -26.08
C SER A 524 -1.42 13.09 -24.76
N GLN A 525 -0.48 12.17 -24.81
CA GLN A 525 0.27 11.63 -23.68
C GLN A 525 1.74 11.50 -24.08
N LEU A 526 2.65 11.78 -23.15
CA LEU A 526 4.08 11.64 -23.30
C LEU A 526 4.69 11.20 -21.97
N ARG A 527 5.38 10.08 -21.97
CA ARG A 527 6.25 9.61 -20.90
C ARG A 527 7.68 9.61 -21.38
N VAL A 528 8.60 10.15 -20.60
CA VAL A 528 10.05 10.14 -20.89
C VAL A 528 10.78 9.85 -19.59
N PHE A 529 11.84 9.05 -19.63
CA PHE A 529 12.69 8.83 -18.47
C PHE A 529 14.15 8.58 -18.84
N GLY A 530 15.03 8.78 -17.87
CA GLY A 530 16.46 8.45 -17.91
C GLY A 530 16.99 8.21 -16.50
N SER A 531 17.70 7.11 -16.29
CA SER A 531 18.18 6.63 -14.99
C SER A 531 19.51 5.91 -15.15
N GLN A 532 20.37 5.98 -14.15
CA GLN A 532 21.41 4.96 -13.97
C GLN A 532 20.77 3.68 -13.44
N ALA A 533 21.12 2.51 -13.96
CA ALA A 533 20.56 1.24 -13.53
C ALA A 533 21.38 0.69 -12.35
N GLN A 534 20.79 0.66 -11.15
CA GLN A 534 21.47 0.20 -9.93
C GLN A 534 20.72 -0.93 -9.21
N THR A 535 19.70 -1.47 -9.87
CA THR A 535 18.86 -2.58 -9.43
C THR A 535 18.57 -3.48 -10.63
N ALA A 536 18.25 -4.75 -10.38
CA ALA A 536 17.83 -5.68 -11.42
C ALA A 536 16.34 -6.02 -11.29
N PRO A 537 15.65 -6.20 -12.43
CA PRO A 537 14.26 -6.61 -12.43
C PRO A 537 14.13 -8.11 -12.15
N GLY A 538 13.18 -8.48 -11.31
CA GLY A 538 12.70 -9.85 -11.13
C GLY A 538 11.25 -9.97 -11.58
N HIS A 539 10.92 -11.04 -12.31
CA HIS A 539 9.56 -11.40 -12.69
C HIS A 539 9.21 -12.80 -12.20
N THR A 540 8.06 -12.98 -11.57
CA THR A 540 7.60 -14.29 -11.08
C THR A 540 6.14 -14.52 -11.43
N GLU A 541 5.83 -15.68 -12.02
CA GLU A 541 4.49 -16.16 -12.33
C GLU A 541 4.09 -17.31 -11.38
N LEU A 542 2.94 -17.18 -10.72
CA LEU A 542 2.48 -18.11 -9.67
C LEU A 542 1.07 -18.61 -10.00
N LEU A 543 0.89 -19.90 -10.29
CA LEU A 543 -0.44 -20.48 -10.54
C LEU A 543 -1.34 -20.38 -9.30
N GLY A 544 -2.63 -20.13 -9.51
CA GLY A 544 -3.65 -20.22 -8.47
C GLY A 544 -3.64 -21.60 -7.82
N THR A 545 -3.56 -21.67 -6.49
CA THR A 545 -3.51 -22.95 -5.75
C THR A 545 -4.79 -23.22 -4.95
N GLY A 546 -5.70 -22.23 -4.90
CA GLY A 546 -6.79 -22.17 -3.92
C GLY A 546 -6.36 -21.61 -2.56
N ALA A 547 -5.08 -21.31 -2.36
CA ALA A 547 -4.53 -20.78 -1.11
C ALA A 547 -4.33 -19.25 -1.17
N ARG A 548 -3.95 -18.68 -0.03
CA ARG A 548 -3.67 -17.23 0.15
C ARG A 548 -2.19 -16.90 0.23
N LEU A 549 -1.33 -17.90 0.44
CA LEU A 549 0.08 -17.71 0.76
C LEU A 549 0.96 -18.07 -0.44
N TYR A 550 1.86 -17.17 -0.79
CA TYR A 550 2.77 -17.28 -1.92
C TYR A 550 4.19 -16.86 -1.55
N TYR A 551 5.17 -17.32 -2.32
CA TYR A 551 6.59 -16.96 -2.14
C TYR A 551 7.20 -16.51 -3.48
N LEU A 552 8.18 -15.61 -3.40
CA LEU A 552 9.01 -15.16 -4.51
C LEU A 552 10.31 -15.96 -4.58
N LYS A 553 10.92 -15.98 -5.77
CA LYS A 553 12.22 -16.59 -5.99
C LYS A 553 13.32 -15.90 -5.17
N HIS A 554 13.31 -14.56 -5.17
CA HIS A 554 14.28 -13.75 -4.45
C HIS A 554 13.69 -13.24 -3.13
N GLY A 555 14.52 -13.25 -2.08
CA GLY A 555 14.31 -12.45 -0.87
C GLY A 555 15.17 -11.19 -0.92
N ASP A 556 15.13 -10.37 0.13
CA ASP A 556 15.75 -9.03 0.15
C ASP A 556 15.30 -8.15 -1.04
N VAL A 557 13.99 -8.17 -1.30
CA VAL A 557 13.35 -7.36 -2.34
C VAL A 557 13.43 -5.88 -1.96
N LEU A 558 13.66 -5.01 -2.94
CA LEU A 558 13.72 -3.57 -2.71
C LEU A 558 12.36 -3.07 -2.20
N PRO A 559 12.26 -2.50 -0.97
CA PRO A 559 10.98 -2.11 -0.41
C PRO A 559 10.23 -1.11 -1.30
N GLY A 560 8.96 -1.40 -1.57
CA GLY A 560 8.06 -0.57 -2.38
C GLY A 560 8.29 -0.68 -3.90
N SER A 561 9.10 -1.63 -4.35
CA SER A 561 9.31 -1.88 -5.79
C SER A 561 8.29 -2.86 -6.40
N GLU A 562 7.66 -3.67 -5.56
CA GLU A 562 6.79 -4.78 -5.95
C GLU A 562 5.47 -4.35 -6.59
N LYS A 563 5.02 -5.09 -7.60
CA LYS A 563 3.74 -4.91 -8.31
C LYS A 563 3.12 -6.27 -8.56
N LEU A 564 1.92 -6.49 -8.05
CA LEU A 564 1.22 -7.77 -8.14
C LEU A 564 0.00 -7.63 -9.06
N THR A 565 -0.17 -8.58 -9.98
CA THR A 565 -1.28 -8.60 -10.93
C THR A 565 -1.82 -10.03 -11.05
N VAL A 566 -3.13 -10.23 -10.99
CA VAL A 566 -3.78 -11.51 -11.32
C VAL A 566 -4.21 -11.51 -12.78
N GLU A 567 -3.81 -12.52 -13.54
CA GLU A 567 -4.25 -12.77 -14.91
C GLU A 567 -5.11 -14.02 -14.99
N VAL A 568 -6.20 -13.94 -15.77
CA VAL A 568 -7.02 -15.09 -16.17
C VAL A 568 -6.59 -15.46 -17.60
N ARG A 569 -6.04 -16.66 -17.82
CA ARG A 569 -5.51 -17.10 -19.12
C ARG A 569 -6.28 -18.32 -19.68
N ASP A 570 -6.48 -18.33 -20.99
CA ASP A 570 -6.93 -19.49 -21.75
C ASP A 570 -5.82 -20.54 -21.78
N PRO A 571 -6.01 -21.74 -21.20
CA PRO A 571 -4.98 -22.78 -21.14
C PRO A 571 -4.58 -23.33 -22.51
N THR A 572 -5.47 -23.26 -23.49
CA THR A 572 -5.29 -23.86 -24.81
C THR A 572 -4.52 -22.93 -25.74
N THR A 573 -4.76 -21.61 -25.63
CA THR A 573 -4.14 -20.59 -26.50
C THR A 573 -3.13 -19.69 -25.81
N GLY A 574 -3.06 -19.71 -24.47
CA GLY A 574 -2.25 -18.78 -23.65
C GLY A 574 -2.77 -17.35 -23.63
N ARG A 575 -3.96 -17.08 -24.19
CA ARG A 575 -4.53 -15.73 -24.30
C ARG A 575 -5.01 -15.22 -22.93
N VAL A 576 -4.72 -13.96 -22.60
CA VAL A 576 -5.24 -13.31 -21.40
C VAL A 576 -6.70 -12.90 -21.61
N GLU A 577 -7.60 -13.37 -20.75
CA GLU A 577 -9.04 -13.08 -20.74
C GLU A 577 -9.39 -11.91 -19.82
N ASN A 578 -8.69 -11.81 -18.69
CA ASN A 578 -8.90 -10.77 -17.69
C ASN A 578 -7.62 -10.47 -16.91
N ARG A 579 -7.47 -9.25 -16.40
CA ARG A 579 -6.31 -8.79 -15.62
C ARG A 579 -6.75 -7.87 -14.48
N VAL A 580 -6.25 -8.11 -13.28
CA VAL A 580 -6.56 -7.33 -12.07
C VAL A 580 -5.27 -7.00 -11.31
N ASP A 581 -4.94 -5.71 -11.19
CA ASP A 581 -3.81 -5.25 -10.37
C ASP A 581 -4.21 -5.22 -8.88
N LEU A 582 -3.30 -5.66 -8.00
CA LEU A 582 -3.52 -5.74 -6.55
C LEU A 582 -2.85 -4.57 -5.80
N VAL A 583 -3.49 -4.08 -4.75
CA VAL A 583 -3.00 -2.94 -3.94
C VAL A 583 -2.42 -3.41 -2.60
N ARG A 584 -1.19 -2.98 -2.29
CA ARG A 584 -0.50 -3.30 -1.02
C ARG A 584 -1.29 -2.79 0.19
N GLY A 585 -1.41 -3.60 1.23
CA GLY A 585 -2.12 -3.31 2.47
C GLY A 585 -3.65 -3.44 2.39
N ALA A 586 -4.22 -3.45 1.18
CA ALA A 586 -5.65 -3.69 0.95
C ALA A 586 -5.91 -5.11 0.43
N ASP A 587 -5.19 -5.53 -0.61
CA ASP A 587 -5.36 -6.84 -1.25
C ASP A 587 -4.27 -7.85 -0.86
N TYR A 588 -3.10 -7.37 -0.42
CA TYR A 588 -1.99 -8.24 0.01
C TYR A 588 -1.01 -7.57 0.98
N GLU A 589 -0.25 -8.39 1.70
CA GLU A 589 0.94 -8.02 2.47
C GLU A 589 2.19 -8.72 1.90
N ILE A 590 3.35 -8.08 1.99
CA ILE A 590 4.64 -8.65 1.60
C ILE A 590 5.67 -8.53 2.75
N ASP A 591 6.46 -9.58 2.91
CA ASP A 591 7.69 -9.61 3.72
C ASP A 591 8.87 -9.56 2.75
N GLU A 592 9.46 -8.38 2.56
CA GLU A 592 10.50 -8.14 1.55
C GLU A 592 11.79 -8.91 1.83
N LEU A 593 12.10 -9.17 3.10
CA LEU A 593 13.27 -9.96 3.49
C LEU A 593 13.10 -11.42 3.08
N GLN A 594 11.91 -11.98 3.22
CA GLN A 594 11.63 -13.38 2.87
C GLN A 594 11.08 -13.58 1.45
N GLY A 595 10.67 -12.50 0.77
CA GLY A 595 9.93 -12.59 -0.48
C GLY A 595 8.57 -13.30 -0.30
N ARG A 596 7.90 -13.16 0.84
CA ARG A 596 6.63 -13.85 1.14
C ARG A 596 5.45 -12.92 0.92
N ILE A 597 4.43 -13.38 0.19
CA ILE A 597 3.20 -12.65 -0.11
C ILE A 597 2.01 -13.34 0.56
N LEU A 598 1.17 -12.57 1.23
CA LEU A 598 -0.10 -13.02 1.80
C LEU A 598 -1.26 -12.24 1.18
N LEU A 599 -2.13 -12.92 0.43
CA LEU A 599 -3.32 -12.34 -0.18
C LEU A 599 -4.48 -12.22 0.82
N ASP A 600 -5.35 -11.23 0.63
CA ASP A 600 -6.59 -11.11 1.41
C ASP A 600 -7.61 -12.20 1.03
N LYS A 601 -7.67 -12.58 -0.25
CA LYS A 601 -8.57 -13.62 -0.78
C LYS A 601 -7.79 -14.79 -1.38
N PRO A 602 -8.30 -16.04 -1.24
CA PRO A 602 -7.67 -17.21 -1.87
C PRO A 602 -7.78 -17.13 -3.40
N LEU A 603 -6.73 -17.55 -4.10
CA LEU A 603 -6.66 -17.52 -5.56
C LEU A 603 -6.89 -18.92 -6.14
N SER A 604 -8.05 -19.18 -6.74
CA SER A 604 -8.39 -20.51 -7.29
C SER A 604 -7.61 -20.84 -8.56
N GLN A 605 -7.31 -22.12 -8.80
CA GLN A 605 -6.53 -22.56 -9.97
C GLN A 605 -7.24 -22.29 -11.30
N VAL A 606 -8.55 -22.54 -11.33
CA VAL A 606 -9.40 -22.27 -12.50
C VAL A 606 -10.53 -21.31 -12.17
N SER A 607 -10.91 -20.52 -13.15
CA SER A 607 -12.14 -19.74 -13.21
C SER A 607 -12.97 -20.22 -14.39
N ARG A 608 -14.26 -20.46 -14.16
CA ARG A 608 -15.25 -20.61 -15.25
C ARG A 608 -16.01 -19.33 -15.53
N ASP A 609 -15.66 -18.26 -14.82
CA ASP A 609 -16.27 -16.96 -15.06
C ASP A 609 -15.90 -16.46 -16.45
N GLY A 610 -16.90 -16.06 -17.23
CA GLY A 610 -16.73 -15.58 -18.60
C GLY A 610 -16.51 -16.66 -19.68
N LEU A 611 -16.48 -17.96 -19.36
CA LEU A 611 -16.39 -19.02 -20.38
C LEU A 611 -17.63 -19.02 -21.29
N ARG A 612 -17.41 -19.15 -22.61
CA ARG A 612 -18.46 -19.14 -23.64
C ARG A 612 -18.54 -20.43 -24.47
N THR A 613 -17.84 -21.47 -24.04
CA THR A 613 -17.84 -22.81 -24.65
C THR A 613 -18.60 -23.79 -23.77
N LEU A 614 -19.39 -24.66 -24.39
CA LEU A 614 -20.04 -25.81 -23.75
C LEU A 614 -19.18 -27.06 -23.83
N THR A 615 -18.32 -27.15 -24.85
CA THR A 615 -17.42 -28.29 -25.01
C THR A 615 -16.23 -28.21 -24.07
N HIS A 616 -15.82 -29.38 -23.56
CA HIS A 616 -14.67 -29.58 -22.69
C HIS A 616 -13.53 -30.23 -23.48
N ASP A 617 -12.37 -29.57 -23.52
CA ASP A 617 -11.16 -30.17 -24.13
C ASP A 617 -10.48 -31.17 -23.19
N THR A 618 -10.57 -30.93 -21.89
CA THR A 618 -10.14 -31.84 -20.82
C THR A 618 -11.27 -32.04 -19.82
N PRO A 619 -11.30 -33.16 -19.06
CA PRO A 619 -12.38 -33.42 -18.10
C PRO A 619 -12.56 -32.32 -17.02
N LEU A 620 -11.47 -31.64 -16.62
CA LEU A 620 -11.47 -30.50 -15.69
C LEU A 620 -11.14 -29.22 -16.46
N ASP A 621 -12.15 -28.49 -16.93
CA ASP A 621 -11.96 -27.40 -17.89
C ASP A 621 -12.25 -26.00 -17.31
N GLY A 622 -11.56 -24.98 -17.85
CA GLY A 622 -11.77 -23.56 -17.60
C GLY A 622 -10.50 -22.71 -17.69
N TYR A 623 -10.63 -21.40 -17.49
CA TYR A 623 -9.50 -20.46 -17.56
C TYR A 623 -8.59 -20.59 -16.33
N GLN A 624 -7.28 -20.54 -16.53
CA GLN A 624 -6.32 -20.53 -15.43
C GLN A 624 -6.20 -19.15 -14.79
N GLN A 625 -5.91 -19.09 -13.49
CA GLN A 625 -5.54 -17.85 -12.81
C GLN A 625 -4.07 -17.88 -12.40
N ILE A 626 -3.32 -16.83 -12.75
CA ILE A 626 -1.89 -16.69 -12.49
C ILE A 626 -1.64 -15.36 -11.78
N LEU A 627 -0.92 -15.38 -10.66
CA LEU A 627 -0.42 -14.21 -9.97
C LEU A 627 0.97 -13.86 -10.49
N LEU A 628 1.06 -12.73 -11.19
CA LEU A 628 2.29 -12.11 -11.68
C LEU A 628 2.86 -11.17 -10.62
N VAL A 629 4.18 -11.21 -10.42
CA VAL A 629 4.89 -10.33 -9.50
C VAL A 629 6.13 -9.74 -10.16
N ASP A 630 6.09 -8.43 -10.43
CA ASP A 630 7.24 -7.63 -10.88
C ASP A 630 7.89 -6.98 -9.64
N TYR A 631 9.21 -7.05 -9.49
CA TYR A 631 9.93 -6.42 -8.36
C TYR A 631 11.37 -6.05 -8.74
N GLU A 632 12.01 -5.17 -7.96
CA GLU A 632 13.44 -4.87 -8.10
C GLU A 632 14.21 -5.48 -6.92
N TYR A 633 15.42 -5.94 -7.19
CA TYR A 633 16.37 -6.38 -6.17
C TYR A 633 17.74 -5.79 -6.47
N VAL A 634 18.62 -5.74 -5.47
CA VAL A 634 19.98 -5.21 -5.65
C VAL A 634 20.94 -6.38 -5.86
N PRO A 635 21.24 -6.80 -7.11
CA PRO A 635 22.32 -7.75 -7.35
C PRO A 635 23.67 -7.13 -7.05
N THR A 636 24.68 -7.98 -6.90
CA THR A 636 26.05 -7.56 -6.60
C THR A 636 26.84 -7.38 -7.90
N GLY A 637 27.11 -6.14 -8.33
CA GLY A 637 28.06 -5.84 -9.41
C GLY A 637 27.62 -4.85 -10.50
N PHE A 638 26.98 -3.74 -10.15
CA PHE A 638 26.65 -2.68 -11.12
C PHE A 638 27.87 -1.85 -11.50
N ASP A 639 27.98 -1.54 -12.80
CA ASP A 639 28.89 -0.52 -13.30
C ASP A 639 28.22 0.86 -13.24
N ALA A 640 28.98 1.91 -12.96
CA ALA A 640 28.48 3.29 -12.95
C ALA A 640 28.07 3.78 -14.35
N ASP A 641 28.48 3.07 -15.40
CA ASP A 641 28.16 3.38 -16.80
C ASP A 641 26.82 2.78 -17.29
N ASP A 642 26.15 1.94 -16.48
CA ASP A 642 24.86 1.32 -16.83
C ASP A 642 23.71 2.36 -16.76
N MET A 643 23.03 2.59 -17.88
CA MET A 643 21.97 3.60 -18.03
C MET A 643 20.73 3.02 -18.71
N ALA A 644 19.56 3.31 -18.17
CA ALA A 644 18.26 3.04 -18.76
C ALA A 644 17.57 4.34 -19.18
N THR A 645 17.18 4.46 -20.43
CA THR A 645 16.44 5.60 -20.97
C THR A 645 15.26 5.13 -21.81
N GLY A 646 14.21 5.93 -21.87
CA GLY A 646 13.07 5.58 -22.71
C GLY A 646 12.03 6.67 -22.85
N PHE A 647 11.18 6.53 -23.84
CA PHE A 647 10.01 7.37 -24.00
C PHE A 647 8.84 6.60 -24.60
N ARG A 648 7.63 7.11 -24.33
CA ARG A 648 6.38 6.71 -24.98
C ARG A 648 5.52 7.92 -25.25
N GLY A 649 5.09 8.11 -26.49
CA GLY A 649 4.12 9.13 -26.87
C GLY A 649 2.86 8.53 -27.46
N LYS A 650 1.69 9.15 -27.24
CA LYS A 650 0.43 8.85 -27.94
C LYS A 650 -0.33 10.14 -28.24
N HIS A 651 -0.85 10.32 -29.44
CA HIS A 651 -1.59 11.52 -29.85
C HIS A 651 -2.85 11.18 -30.64
N TRP A 652 -3.98 11.80 -30.26
CA TRP A 652 -5.27 11.70 -30.96
C TRP A 652 -5.46 12.84 -31.98
N PHE A 653 -5.48 12.48 -33.26
CA PHE A 653 -5.90 13.33 -34.37
C PHE A 653 -7.43 13.28 -34.48
N GLY A 654 -8.10 14.34 -34.02
CA GLY A 654 -9.56 14.31 -33.83
C GLY A 654 -9.95 13.41 -32.64
N ASP A 655 -11.13 12.80 -32.68
CA ASP A 655 -11.61 11.93 -31.59
C ASP A 655 -11.55 10.44 -31.95
N HIS A 656 -11.04 10.11 -33.14
CA HIS A 656 -11.15 8.77 -33.72
C HIS A 656 -9.83 8.13 -34.16
N VAL A 657 -8.72 8.86 -34.25
CA VAL A 657 -7.44 8.31 -34.73
C VAL A 657 -6.34 8.66 -33.74
N ALA A 658 -5.69 7.66 -33.16
CA ALA A 658 -4.56 7.83 -32.25
C ALA A 658 -3.30 7.15 -32.82
N VAL A 659 -2.16 7.83 -32.77
CA VAL A 659 -0.85 7.24 -33.11
C VAL A 659 0.04 7.28 -31.89
N GLY A 660 0.71 6.17 -31.59
CA GLY A 660 1.66 6.03 -30.50
C GLY A 660 2.99 5.44 -30.93
N GLY A 661 4.00 5.65 -30.11
CA GLY A 661 5.34 5.11 -30.30
C GLY A 661 6.09 5.00 -28.97
N THR A 662 6.91 3.96 -28.86
CA THR A 662 7.69 3.61 -27.65
C THR A 662 9.13 3.31 -28.05
N TYR A 663 10.09 3.77 -27.26
CA TYR A 663 11.52 3.48 -27.41
C TYR A 663 12.15 3.31 -26.03
N ILE A 664 12.89 2.23 -25.81
CA ILE A 664 13.65 1.93 -24.59
C ILE A 664 15.05 1.48 -24.99
N ASP A 665 16.04 1.93 -24.24
CA ASP A 665 17.44 1.54 -24.33
C ASP A 665 17.96 1.38 -22.89
N GLU A 666 18.36 0.16 -22.52
CA GLU A 666 18.87 -0.19 -21.20
C GLU A 666 20.24 -0.87 -21.35
N LYS A 667 21.27 -0.17 -20.90
CA LYS A 667 22.61 -0.73 -20.75
C LYS A 667 22.73 -1.43 -19.41
N ARG A 668 23.28 -2.63 -19.41
CA ARG A 668 23.47 -3.45 -18.20
C ARG A 668 24.68 -4.35 -18.35
N SER A 669 25.25 -4.76 -17.22
CA SER A 669 26.29 -5.81 -17.20
C SER A 669 25.77 -7.09 -17.87
N GLY A 670 26.32 -7.45 -19.05
CA GLY A 670 25.86 -8.58 -19.85
C GLY A 670 25.50 -8.14 -21.27
N GLU A 671 24.20 -8.14 -21.60
CA GLU A 671 23.68 -7.74 -22.92
C GLU A 671 22.74 -6.53 -22.80
N ASP A 672 22.99 -5.47 -23.56
CA ASP A 672 22.12 -4.29 -23.61
C ASP A 672 20.72 -4.66 -24.13
N TYR A 673 19.68 -4.20 -23.44
CA TYR A 673 18.29 -4.41 -23.82
C TYR A 673 17.74 -3.22 -24.60
N SER A 674 17.11 -3.45 -25.75
CA SER A 674 16.45 -2.41 -26.53
C SER A 674 15.01 -2.79 -26.89
N LEU A 675 14.09 -1.82 -26.89
CA LEU A 675 12.69 -2.01 -27.30
C LEU A 675 12.23 -0.84 -28.17
N LYS A 676 11.67 -1.11 -29.34
CA LYS A 676 11.11 -0.11 -30.26
C LYS A 676 9.70 -0.52 -30.68
N GLY A 677 8.70 0.33 -30.44
CA GLY A 677 7.29 0.04 -30.72
C GLY A 677 6.57 1.18 -31.42
N ALA A 678 5.58 0.86 -32.24
CA ALA A 678 4.65 1.81 -32.84
C ALA A 678 3.23 1.24 -32.81
N ASP A 679 2.24 2.09 -32.48
CA ASP A 679 0.83 1.71 -32.41
C ASP A 679 -0.11 2.71 -33.10
N LEU A 680 -1.19 2.21 -33.69
CA LEU A 680 -2.28 2.99 -34.28
C LEU A 680 -3.60 2.51 -33.69
N THR A 681 -4.42 3.42 -33.16
CA THR A 681 -5.79 3.14 -32.71
C THR A 681 -6.77 3.94 -33.55
N LEU A 682 -7.68 3.28 -34.27
CA LEU A 682 -8.88 3.89 -34.81
C LEU A 682 -10.04 3.58 -33.87
N GLN A 683 -10.81 4.56 -33.42
CA GLN A 683 -11.88 4.34 -32.45
C GLN A 683 -13.13 5.12 -32.82
N ALA A 684 -14.22 4.41 -33.12
CA ALA A 684 -15.51 5.04 -33.43
C ALA A 684 -16.36 5.24 -32.16
N GLY A 685 -16.18 4.40 -31.14
CA GLY A 685 -16.87 4.48 -29.85
C GLY A 685 -16.20 3.64 -28.76
N ARG A 686 -16.85 3.43 -27.62
CA ARG A 686 -16.31 2.63 -26.49
C ARG A 686 -16.12 1.17 -26.89
N GLY A 687 -17.07 0.61 -27.64
CA GLY A 687 -17.08 -0.80 -28.07
C GLY A 687 -16.53 -1.04 -29.47
N THR A 688 -16.25 0.01 -30.24
CA THR A 688 -15.87 -0.06 -31.66
C THR A 688 -14.50 0.57 -31.94
N TYR A 689 -13.50 -0.27 -32.20
CA TYR A 689 -12.11 0.15 -32.45
C TYR A 689 -11.33 -0.80 -33.37
N LEU A 690 -10.23 -0.31 -33.94
CA LEU A 690 -9.17 -1.06 -34.61
C LEU A 690 -7.82 -0.62 -34.02
N LYS A 691 -7.06 -1.54 -33.44
CA LYS A 691 -5.70 -1.31 -32.95
C LYS A 691 -4.71 -2.07 -33.81
N LEU A 692 -3.60 -1.43 -34.14
CA LEU A 692 -2.45 -2.02 -34.80
C LEU A 692 -1.23 -1.75 -33.91
N GLU A 693 -0.38 -2.75 -33.69
CA GLU A 693 0.86 -2.62 -32.94
C GLU A 693 1.99 -3.35 -33.67
N GLN A 694 3.19 -2.77 -33.63
CA GLN A 694 4.42 -3.43 -34.05
C GLN A 694 5.55 -3.05 -33.10
N THR A 695 6.21 -4.05 -32.54
CA THR A 695 7.29 -3.91 -31.56
C THR A 695 8.48 -4.77 -31.95
N GLN A 696 9.69 -4.34 -31.64
CA GLN A 696 10.94 -5.05 -31.82
C GLN A 696 11.75 -4.96 -30.54
N THR A 697 12.35 -6.08 -30.12
CA THR A 697 13.21 -6.15 -28.93
C THR A 697 14.54 -6.79 -29.26
N GLU A 698 15.58 -6.39 -28.55
CA GLU A 698 16.91 -6.98 -28.55
C GLU A 698 17.28 -7.31 -27.09
N ALA A 699 17.83 -8.50 -26.86
CA ALA A 699 18.12 -9.14 -25.56
C ALA A 699 16.90 -9.49 -24.69
N THR A 700 17.15 -10.24 -23.61
CA THR A 700 16.12 -10.70 -22.65
C THR A 700 15.75 -9.58 -21.66
N SER A 701 14.47 -9.25 -21.48
CA SER A 701 14.06 -8.15 -20.58
C SER A 701 14.38 -8.42 -19.10
N ALA A 702 13.95 -9.58 -18.58
CA ALA A 702 14.19 -10.01 -17.20
C ALA A 702 14.10 -11.55 -17.10
N PRO A 703 14.74 -12.20 -16.12
CA PRO A 703 14.50 -13.61 -15.83
C PRO A 703 13.04 -13.85 -15.38
N VAL A 704 12.41 -14.88 -15.93
CA VAL A 704 11.02 -15.26 -15.64
C VAL A 704 10.99 -16.55 -14.82
N PHE A 705 10.53 -16.47 -13.58
CA PHE A 705 10.39 -17.63 -12.70
C PHE A 705 8.93 -18.08 -12.58
N PHE A 706 8.63 -19.33 -12.93
CA PHE A 706 7.30 -19.91 -12.82
C PHE A 706 7.18 -20.86 -11.63
N SER A 707 6.02 -20.88 -10.97
CA SER A 707 5.67 -21.81 -9.90
C SER A 707 4.19 -22.21 -9.95
N ASP A 708 3.93 -23.52 -9.91
CA ASP A 708 2.57 -24.10 -9.90
C ASP A 708 2.04 -24.42 -8.49
N ASN A 709 2.89 -24.25 -7.46
CA ASN A 709 2.64 -24.71 -6.10
C ASN A 709 2.77 -23.59 -5.05
N GLY A 710 2.59 -22.34 -5.47
CA GLY A 710 2.59 -21.18 -4.58
C GLY A 710 3.99 -20.69 -4.16
N GLY A 711 5.00 -20.88 -5.01
CA GLY A 711 6.37 -20.44 -4.74
C GLY A 711 7.18 -21.41 -3.88
N LEU A 712 6.77 -22.68 -3.80
CA LEU A 712 7.52 -23.71 -3.07
C LEU A 712 8.63 -24.30 -3.93
N SER A 713 8.44 -24.37 -5.25
CA SER A 713 9.45 -24.63 -6.28
C SER A 713 9.41 -23.55 -7.36
N PHE A 714 10.50 -23.38 -8.10
CA PHE A 714 10.58 -22.46 -9.23
C PHE A 714 11.32 -23.10 -10.40
N THR A 715 10.80 -22.87 -11.60
CA THR A 715 11.46 -23.15 -12.88
C THR A 715 11.72 -21.82 -13.58
N GLU A 716 12.95 -21.60 -14.05
CA GLU A 716 13.28 -20.41 -14.85
C GLU A 716 12.97 -20.70 -16.32
N LEU A 717 12.04 -19.95 -16.90
CA LEU A 717 11.48 -20.25 -18.22
C LEU A 717 12.39 -19.81 -19.38
N ASN A 718 13.18 -18.76 -19.20
CA ASN A 718 13.99 -18.14 -20.26
C ASN A 718 15.51 -18.24 -20.02
N SER A 719 15.95 -19.21 -19.22
CA SER A 719 17.38 -19.40 -18.91
C SER A 719 18.21 -19.83 -20.13
N GLY A 720 19.44 -19.28 -20.26
CA GLY A 720 20.43 -19.73 -21.25
C GLY A 720 20.25 -19.24 -22.70
N LEU A 721 19.36 -18.26 -22.93
CA LEU A 721 19.08 -17.68 -24.25
C LEU A 721 19.89 -16.39 -24.47
N ASN A 722 21.16 -16.51 -24.88
CA ASN A 722 22.04 -15.37 -25.21
C ASN A 722 21.82 -14.90 -26.67
N ASP A 723 22.02 -13.61 -26.96
CA ASP A 723 21.86 -12.95 -28.27
C ASP A 723 20.46 -13.12 -28.91
N ARG A 724 19.43 -12.49 -28.33
CA ARG A 724 18.05 -12.56 -28.84
C ARG A 724 17.61 -11.29 -29.55
N GLU A 725 16.98 -11.43 -30.72
CA GLU A 725 16.27 -10.35 -31.41
C GLU A 725 14.93 -10.88 -31.93
N GLY A 726 13.84 -10.13 -31.75
CA GLY A 726 12.53 -10.54 -32.27
C GLY A 726 11.55 -9.40 -32.41
N LYS A 727 10.51 -9.63 -33.23
CA LYS A 727 9.42 -8.69 -33.46
C LYS A 727 8.09 -9.27 -33.00
N ALA A 728 7.23 -8.41 -32.50
CA ALA A 728 5.82 -8.70 -32.24
C ALA A 728 4.96 -7.76 -33.07
N ARG A 729 3.88 -8.29 -33.66
CA ARG A 729 2.89 -7.52 -34.42
C ARG A 729 1.51 -7.94 -33.97
N SER A 730 0.59 -6.99 -33.82
CA SER A 730 -0.82 -7.30 -33.60
C SER A 730 -1.76 -6.36 -34.33
N VAL A 731 -2.93 -6.91 -34.66
CA VAL A 731 -4.08 -6.25 -35.25
C VAL A 731 -5.29 -6.72 -34.47
N GLU A 732 -6.01 -5.82 -33.84
CA GLU A 732 -7.21 -6.13 -33.05
C GLU A 732 -8.35 -5.22 -33.52
N ALA A 733 -9.45 -5.79 -34.00
CA ALA A 733 -10.63 -5.07 -34.44
C ALA A 733 -11.84 -5.52 -33.61
N ARG A 734 -12.61 -4.57 -33.09
CA ARG A 734 -13.89 -4.83 -32.42
C ARG A 734 -14.94 -3.86 -32.93
N ALA A 735 -16.16 -4.32 -33.16
CA ALA A 735 -17.28 -3.50 -33.58
C ALA A 735 -18.54 -3.85 -32.79
N ASN A 736 -19.12 -2.84 -32.12
CA ASN A 736 -20.42 -2.95 -31.49
C ASN A 736 -21.48 -2.42 -32.47
N LEU A 737 -22.33 -3.31 -32.99
CA LEU A 737 -23.28 -2.98 -34.05
C LEU A 737 -24.42 -2.07 -33.56
N ARG A 738 -24.73 -2.10 -32.26
CA ARG A 738 -25.68 -1.18 -31.64
C ARG A 738 -25.09 0.22 -31.51
N GLU A 739 -23.83 0.32 -31.10
CA GLU A 739 -23.08 1.58 -31.08
C GLU A 739 -22.96 2.21 -32.48
N LEU A 740 -22.80 1.38 -33.52
CA LEU A 740 -22.81 1.82 -34.93
C LEU A 740 -24.21 2.15 -35.48
N GLY A 741 -25.28 1.88 -34.71
CA GLY A 741 -26.66 2.10 -35.13
C GLY A 741 -27.17 1.13 -36.20
N TRP A 742 -26.53 -0.04 -36.35
CA TRP A 742 -26.92 -1.07 -37.33
C TRP A 742 -27.97 -2.02 -36.78
N THR A 743 -28.02 -2.21 -35.46
CA THR A 743 -28.98 -3.09 -34.77
C THR A 743 -29.54 -2.44 -33.51
N GLU A 744 -30.76 -2.80 -33.12
CA GLU A 744 -31.35 -2.41 -31.82
C GLU A 744 -30.87 -3.33 -30.68
N ASN A 745 -30.59 -4.60 -31.01
CA ASN A 745 -30.05 -5.59 -30.07
C ASN A 745 -28.52 -5.46 -29.94
N ASP A 746 -27.98 -5.93 -28.81
CA ASP A 746 -26.55 -5.94 -28.55
C ASP A 746 -25.88 -7.02 -29.40
N TRP A 747 -25.03 -6.58 -30.33
CA TRP A 747 -24.18 -7.43 -31.17
C TRP A 747 -22.77 -6.87 -31.20
N THR A 748 -21.80 -7.72 -30.90
CA THR A 748 -20.37 -7.40 -30.92
C THR A 748 -19.65 -8.36 -31.86
N LEU A 749 -18.86 -7.82 -32.78
CA LEU A 749 -17.95 -8.55 -33.65
C LEU A 749 -16.51 -8.26 -33.21
N GLY A 750 -15.65 -9.27 -33.18
CA GLY A 750 -14.23 -9.16 -32.84
C GLY A 750 -13.38 -9.88 -33.88
N SER A 751 -12.18 -9.40 -34.13
CA SER A 751 -11.17 -10.10 -34.93
C SER A 751 -9.78 -9.71 -34.47
N TRP A 752 -8.85 -10.66 -34.50
CA TRP A 752 -7.47 -10.40 -34.14
C TRP A 752 -6.52 -11.16 -35.05
N TRP A 753 -5.30 -10.64 -35.18
CA TRP A 753 -4.15 -11.31 -35.74
C TRP A 753 -2.93 -10.84 -34.96
N ARG A 754 -2.12 -11.76 -34.44
CA ARG A 754 -0.88 -11.47 -33.72
C ARG A 754 0.21 -12.42 -34.16
N LYS A 755 1.44 -11.92 -34.26
CA LYS A 755 2.63 -12.71 -34.60
C LYS A 755 3.80 -12.23 -33.78
N VAL A 756 4.41 -13.15 -33.03
CA VAL A 756 5.54 -12.90 -32.15
C VAL A 756 6.68 -13.83 -32.52
N ASP A 757 7.86 -13.28 -32.80
CA ASP A 757 9.05 -14.06 -33.13
C ASP A 757 9.68 -14.68 -31.87
N ALA A 758 10.39 -15.80 -32.01
CA ALA A 758 11.04 -16.53 -30.90
C ALA A 758 11.99 -15.68 -30.02
N GLY A 759 12.70 -14.74 -30.65
CA GLY A 759 13.65 -13.85 -29.97
C GLY A 759 13.00 -12.63 -29.29
N TYR A 760 11.68 -12.49 -29.36
CA TYR A 760 10.97 -11.38 -28.73
C TYR A 760 10.93 -11.55 -27.20
N SER A 761 11.22 -10.50 -26.43
CA SER A 761 11.26 -10.56 -24.96
C SER A 761 10.82 -9.27 -24.29
N ILE A 762 9.79 -9.39 -23.45
CA ILE A 762 9.39 -8.44 -22.41
C ILE A 762 9.11 -9.21 -21.13
N SER A 763 9.14 -8.58 -19.94
CA SER A 763 8.96 -9.29 -18.66
C SER A 763 7.72 -10.22 -18.61
N ARG A 764 6.63 -9.83 -19.28
CA ARG A 764 5.35 -10.57 -19.29
C ARG A 764 5.16 -11.53 -20.47
N TYR A 765 6.09 -11.52 -21.43
CA TYR A 765 6.01 -12.35 -22.62
C TYR A 765 7.43 -12.67 -23.08
N ASP A 766 7.90 -13.84 -22.65
CA ASP A 766 9.20 -14.36 -23.02
C ASP A 766 9.17 -15.88 -23.06
N ILE A 767 8.89 -16.41 -24.25
CA ILE A 767 8.55 -17.83 -24.46
C ILE A 767 9.66 -18.59 -25.19
N GLY A 768 10.49 -17.89 -25.98
CA GLY A 768 11.57 -18.55 -26.75
C GLY A 768 11.13 -19.25 -28.05
N GLU A 769 9.84 -19.27 -28.38
CA GLU A 769 9.30 -19.87 -29.61
C GLU A 769 8.44 -18.89 -30.42
N PRO A 770 8.37 -19.01 -31.77
CA PRO A 770 7.55 -18.12 -32.57
C PRO A 770 6.08 -18.53 -32.47
N ILE A 771 5.20 -17.55 -32.25
CA ILE A 771 3.76 -17.75 -32.09
C ILE A 771 3.00 -16.86 -33.09
N GLU A 772 2.07 -17.42 -33.85
CA GLU A 772 1.14 -16.69 -34.68
C GLU A 772 -0.30 -17.08 -34.34
N GLU A 773 -1.16 -16.12 -34.00
CA GLU A 773 -2.56 -16.39 -33.71
C GLU A 773 -3.46 -15.44 -34.49
N ARG A 774 -4.57 -15.96 -35.03
CA ARG A 774 -5.58 -15.17 -35.74
C ARG A 774 -6.96 -15.68 -35.46
N GLY A 775 -7.93 -14.79 -35.36
CA GLY A 775 -9.29 -15.18 -35.12
C GLY A 775 -10.34 -14.12 -35.45
N PHE A 776 -11.58 -14.58 -35.39
CA PHE A 776 -12.79 -13.79 -35.55
C PHE A 776 -13.83 -14.34 -34.57
N GLU A 777 -14.58 -13.47 -33.93
CA GLU A 777 -15.69 -13.84 -33.07
C GLU A 777 -16.89 -12.92 -33.23
N PHE A 778 -18.06 -13.42 -32.88
CA PHE A 778 -19.26 -12.61 -32.73
C PHE A 778 -20.06 -13.07 -31.52
N ASN A 779 -20.76 -12.15 -30.89
CA ASN A 779 -21.67 -12.41 -29.79
C ASN A 779 -22.85 -11.45 -29.89
N GLY A 780 -24.08 -11.96 -29.82
CA GLY A 780 -25.23 -11.07 -29.77
C GLY A 780 -26.57 -11.76 -29.54
N GLU A 781 -27.58 -10.93 -29.26
CA GLU A 781 -28.96 -11.35 -29.01
C GLU A 781 -29.75 -11.34 -30.34
N LEU A 782 -30.17 -12.51 -30.82
CA LEU A 782 -31.10 -12.60 -31.96
C LEU A 782 -32.52 -12.19 -31.53
N THR A 783 -32.91 -12.61 -30.33
CA THR A 783 -34.11 -12.16 -29.61
C THR A 783 -33.78 -12.07 -28.11
N PRO A 784 -34.61 -11.44 -27.26
CA PRO A 784 -34.40 -11.44 -25.81
C PRO A 784 -34.38 -12.84 -25.15
N ALA A 785 -34.73 -13.89 -25.90
CA ALA A 785 -34.68 -15.27 -25.45
C ALA A 785 -33.57 -16.09 -26.12
N LEU A 786 -32.93 -15.61 -27.19
CA LEU A 786 -31.97 -16.37 -27.98
C LEU A 786 -30.69 -15.56 -28.20
N ARG A 787 -29.60 -16.04 -27.61
CA ARG A 787 -28.25 -15.48 -27.77
C ARG A 787 -27.42 -16.40 -28.64
N LEU A 788 -26.60 -15.81 -29.51
CA LEU A 788 -25.69 -16.53 -30.39
C LEU A 788 -24.25 -16.04 -30.15
N PHE A 789 -23.33 -16.99 -30.14
CA PHE A 789 -21.90 -16.76 -30.07
C PHE A 789 -21.21 -17.64 -31.11
N GLY A 790 -20.18 -17.11 -31.76
CA GLY A 790 -19.33 -17.91 -32.63
C GLY A 790 -17.91 -17.40 -32.62
N ARG A 791 -16.95 -18.30 -32.80
CA ARG A 791 -15.51 -17.96 -32.88
C ARG A 791 -14.84 -18.87 -33.88
N TYR A 792 -13.93 -18.31 -34.65
CA TYR A 792 -12.97 -19.03 -35.47
C TYR A 792 -11.59 -18.54 -35.07
N SER A 793 -10.68 -19.44 -34.67
CA SER A 793 -9.31 -19.08 -34.32
C SER A 793 -8.31 -20.10 -34.82
N VAL A 794 -7.11 -19.64 -35.17
CA VAL A 794 -5.95 -20.44 -35.54
C VAL A 794 -4.79 -19.94 -34.69
N ALA A 795 -4.15 -20.82 -33.92
CA ALA A 795 -2.93 -20.56 -33.19
C ALA A 795 -1.84 -21.50 -33.72
N GLU A 796 -0.69 -20.95 -34.10
CA GLU A 796 0.47 -21.66 -34.64
C GLU A 796 1.66 -21.38 -33.70
N ARG A 797 2.41 -22.42 -33.32
CA ARG A 797 3.64 -22.32 -32.55
C ARG A 797 4.67 -23.32 -33.05
N GLY A 798 5.81 -22.83 -33.54
CA GLY A 798 6.80 -23.69 -34.17
C GLY A 798 6.19 -24.49 -35.35
N GLU A 799 6.22 -25.83 -35.26
CA GLU A 799 5.62 -26.75 -36.24
C GLU A 799 4.19 -27.20 -35.87
N GLU A 800 3.65 -26.73 -34.74
CA GLU A 800 2.34 -27.13 -34.25
C GLU A 800 1.28 -26.05 -34.54
N SER A 801 0.04 -26.46 -34.79
CA SER A 801 -1.08 -25.55 -34.98
C SER A 801 -2.39 -26.09 -34.39
N LEU A 802 -3.23 -25.18 -33.92
CA LEU A 802 -4.57 -25.45 -33.41
C LEU A 802 -5.56 -24.50 -34.09
N THR A 803 -6.46 -25.06 -34.89
CA THR A 803 -7.57 -24.36 -35.52
C THR A 803 -8.88 -24.76 -34.85
N GLN A 804 -9.69 -23.77 -34.46
CA GLN A 804 -10.98 -23.97 -33.80
C GLN A 804 -12.05 -23.17 -34.53
N ALA A 805 -13.23 -23.76 -34.73
CA ALA A 805 -14.41 -23.10 -35.26
C ALA A 805 -15.62 -23.50 -34.40
N GLN A 806 -16.22 -22.57 -33.67
CA GLN A 806 -17.34 -22.82 -32.76
C GLN A 806 -18.54 -21.95 -33.10
N LEU A 807 -19.72 -22.53 -32.90
CA LEU A 807 -21.00 -21.85 -32.92
C LEU A 807 -21.84 -22.35 -31.75
N THR A 808 -22.19 -21.44 -30.85
CA THR A 808 -22.96 -21.71 -29.63
C THR A 808 -24.23 -20.88 -29.64
N GLY A 809 -25.37 -21.50 -29.37
CA GLY A 809 -26.66 -20.83 -29.22
C GLY A 809 -27.26 -21.13 -27.85
N GLU A 810 -27.65 -20.09 -27.12
CA GLU A 810 -28.33 -20.18 -25.82
C GLU A 810 -29.79 -19.75 -26.00
N TRP A 811 -30.73 -20.65 -25.76
CA TRP A 811 -32.17 -20.40 -25.82
C TRP A 811 -32.81 -20.50 -24.44
N ARG A 812 -33.26 -19.35 -23.94
CA ARG A 812 -34.03 -19.20 -22.70
C ARG A 812 -35.50 -19.50 -22.96
N LEU A 813 -35.93 -20.74 -22.72
CA LEU A 813 -37.31 -21.19 -22.97
C LEU A 813 -38.35 -20.46 -22.10
N ASN A 814 -38.00 -20.22 -20.84
CA ASN A 814 -38.79 -19.46 -19.85
C ASN A 814 -37.87 -18.90 -18.76
N ASP A 815 -38.41 -18.45 -17.63
CA ASP A 815 -37.64 -17.84 -16.53
C ASP A 815 -36.79 -18.85 -15.74
N ASP A 816 -37.06 -20.15 -15.88
CA ASP A 816 -36.41 -21.22 -15.10
C ASP A 816 -35.57 -22.17 -15.98
N ILE A 817 -35.68 -22.12 -17.31
CA ILE A 817 -35.07 -23.11 -18.21
C ILE A 817 -34.29 -22.43 -19.33
N THR A 818 -33.02 -22.83 -19.45
CA THR A 818 -32.12 -22.45 -20.54
C THR A 818 -31.59 -23.71 -21.23
N VAL A 819 -31.65 -23.74 -22.55
CA VAL A 819 -31.10 -24.80 -23.38
C VAL A 819 -30.03 -24.20 -24.27
N SER A 820 -28.82 -24.74 -24.21
CA SER A 820 -27.70 -24.27 -25.02
C SER A 820 -27.20 -25.38 -25.92
N GLY A 821 -26.87 -25.07 -27.15
CA GLY A 821 -26.29 -26.01 -28.11
C GLY A 821 -25.00 -25.44 -28.71
N GLU A 822 -24.00 -26.28 -28.90
CA GLU A 822 -22.73 -25.92 -29.50
C GLU A 822 -22.33 -26.91 -30.59
N VAL A 823 -21.73 -26.41 -31.66
CA VAL A 823 -20.97 -27.21 -32.62
C VAL A 823 -19.58 -26.60 -32.72
N ARG A 824 -18.55 -27.40 -32.50
CA ARG A 824 -17.15 -26.97 -32.51
C ARG A 824 -16.29 -27.91 -33.35
N ARG A 825 -15.63 -27.39 -34.37
CA ARG A 825 -14.60 -28.10 -35.13
C ARG A 825 -13.22 -27.73 -34.59
N VAL A 826 -12.39 -28.72 -34.34
CA VAL A 826 -11.01 -28.59 -33.89
C VAL A 826 -10.11 -29.29 -34.91
N GLN A 827 -9.02 -28.64 -35.30
CA GLN A 827 -7.99 -29.22 -36.14
C GLN A 827 -6.65 -28.99 -35.44
N GLU A 828 -5.95 -30.07 -35.15
CA GLU A 828 -4.68 -30.05 -34.46
C GLU A 828 -3.61 -30.59 -35.41
N GLN A 829 -2.53 -29.83 -35.57
CA GLN A 829 -1.30 -30.30 -36.19
C GLN A 829 -0.27 -30.34 -35.10
N ARG A 830 0.15 -31.55 -34.72
CA ARG A 830 1.13 -31.76 -33.66
C ARG A 830 2.34 -32.48 -34.24
N LEU A 831 3.46 -32.47 -33.52
CA LEU A 831 4.64 -33.27 -33.90
C LEU A 831 4.32 -34.78 -33.97
N SER A 832 3.30 -35.24 -33.24
CA SER A 832 2.80 -36.62 -33.24
C SER A 832 1.87 -36.96 -34.41
N GLY A 833 1.34 -35.96 -35.14
CA GLY A 833 0.45 -36.13 -36.29
C GLY A 833 -0.68 -35.10 -36.37
N ASP A 834 -1.37 -35.09 -37.51
CA ASP A 834 -2.53 -34.23 -37.79
C ASP A 834 -3.84 -34.94 -37.43
N ALA A 835 -4.72 -34.26 -36.72
CA ALA A 835 -6.02 -34.74 -36.29
C ALA A 835 -7.11 -33.68 -36.50
N ASN A 836 -8.29 -34.09 -36.97
CA ASN A 836 -9.46 -33.20 -37.10
C ASN A 836 -10.67 -33.78 -36.35
N GLY A 837 -11.27 -33.02 -35.45
CA GLY A 837 -12.46 -33.40 -34.71
C GLY A 837 -13.61 -32.43 -34.96
N THR A 838 -14.84 -32.92 -35.09
CA THR A 838 -16.04 -32.08 -34.95
C THR A 838 -16.84 -32.55 -33.75
N LEU A 839 -17.00 -31.67 -32.77
CA LEU A 839 -17.77 -31.89 -31.55
C LEU A 839 -19.13 -31.20 -31.65
N ALA A 840 -20.14 -31.81 -31.07
CA ALA A 840 -21.43 -31.18 -30.81
C ALA A 840 -21.78 -31.36 -29.33
N ALA A 841 -22.22 -30.28 -28.68
CA ALA A 841 -22.66 -30.32 -27.29
C ALA A 841 -24.07 -29.75 -27.13
N LEU A 842 -24.83 -30.31 -26.18
CA LEU A 842 -26.13 -29.83 -25.76
C LEU A 842 -26.16 -29.72 -24.24
N GLU A 843 -26.37 -28.51 -23.73
CA GLU A 843 -26.59 -28.24 -22.31
C GLU A 843 -28.08 -27.97 -22.05
N TYR A 844 -28.61 -28.60 -21.00
CA TYR A 844 -29.89 -28.28 -20.40
C TYR A 844 -29.66 -27.76 -18.98
N ARG A 845 -30.08 -26.53 -18.72
CA ARG A 845 -29.99 -25.88 -17.40
C ARG A 845 -31.39 -25.54 -16.89
N GLN A 846 -31.66 -25.91 -15.65
CA GLN A 846 -32.94 -25.68 -15.00
C GLN A 846 -32.78 -25.15 -13.57
N GLN A 847 -33.39 -24.00 -13.33
CA GLN A 847 -33.64 -23.46 -12.01
C GLN A 847 -34.87 -24.15 -11.42
N VAL A 848 -34.67 -25.18 -10.60
CA VAL A 848 -35.76 -25.96 -10.00
C VAL A 848 -36.46 -25.16 -8.89
N SER A 849 -35.71 -24.30 -8.20
CA SER A 849 -36.21 -23.37 -7.18
C SER A 849 -35.25 -22.19 -7.02
N THR A 850 -35.57 -21.22 -6.16
CA THR A 850 -34.65 -20.13 -5.73
C THR A 850 -33.36 -20.61 -5.07
N GLN A 851 -33.22 -21.92 -4.88
CA GLN A 851 -32.12 -22.56 -4.16
C GLN A 851 -31.42 -23.63 -4.99
N LEU A 852 -32.05 -24.23 -5.99
CA LEU A 852 -31.48 -25.37 -6.72
C LEU A 852 -31.41 -25.08 -8.22
N GLU A 853 -30.19 -25.04 -8.72
CA GLU A 853 -29.87 -25.06 -10.15
C GLU A 853 -29.33 -26.46 -10.50
N LEU A 854 -29.85 -27.04 -11.58
CA LEU A 854 -29.36 -28.27 -12.17
C LEU A 854 -28.90 -27.98 -13.59
N PHE A 855 -27.79 -28.56 -14.02
CA PHE A 855 -27.38 -28.55 -15.41
C PHE A 855 -26.85 -29.91 -15.85
N GLY A 856 -27.00 -30.21 -17.14
CA GLY A 856 -26.41 -31.39 -17.76
C GLY A 856 -25.98 -31.07 -19.17
N THR A 857 -24.76 -31.44 -19.52
CA THR A 857 -24.13 -31.19 -20.82
C THR A 857 -23.73 -32.52 -21.43
N ALA A 858 -24.22 -32.82 -22.62
CA ALA A 858 -23.81 -33.97 -23.40
C ALA A 858 -23.01 -33.50 -24.61
N GLN A 859 -21.79 -33.99 -24.75
CA GLN A 859 -20.85 -33.73 -25.84
C GLN A 859 -20.60 -35.02 -26.61
N VAL A 860 -20.57 -34.93 -27.94
CA VAL A 860 -20.28 -36.05 -28.84
C VAL A 860 -19.34 -35.62 -29.97
N THR A 861 -18.50 -36.55 -30.39
CA THR A 861 -17.60 -36.48 -31.54
C THR A 861 -18.39 -36.94 -32.76
N VAL A 862 -18.75 -35.98 -33.60
CA VAL A 862 -19.55 -36.18 -34.81
C VAL A 862 -18.67 -36.62 -35.99
N ASP A 863 -17.40 -36.22 -35.98
CA ASP A 863 -16.39 -36.54 -36.99
C ASP A 863 -15.03 -36.65 -36.28
N ASP A 864 -14.34 -37.78 -36.44
CA ASP A 864 -13.08 -38.17 -35.79
C ASP A 864 -11.91 -38.30 -36.80
N ASP A 865 -12.14 -37.93 -38.05
CA ASP A 865 -11.14 -37.96 -39.13
C ASP A 865 -10.50 -39.34 -39.37
N ASP A 866 -11.36 -40.36 -39.49
CA ASP A 866 -11.01 -41.77 -39.64
C ASP A 866 -10.22 -42.32 -38.44
N GLY A 867 -10.57 -41.86 -37.23
CA GLY A 867 -9.95 -42.24 -35.96
C GLY A 867 -8.58 -41.59 -35.69
N ARG A 868 -8.22 -40.54 -36.44
CA ARG A 868 -7.00 -39.76 -36.19
C ARG A 868 -7.18 -38.76 -35.06
N TYR A 869 -8.37 -38.20 -34.93
CA TYR A 869 -8.76 -37.43 -33.76
C TYR A 869 -9.29 -38.39 -32.70
N ALA A 870 -8.67 -38.36 -31.52
CA ALA A 870 -9.17 -39.16 -30.40
C ALA A 870 -10.55 -38.64 -30.00
N ASP A 871 -11.54 -39.54 -29.99
CA ASP A 871 -12.90 -39.25 -29.56
C ASP A 871 -12.89 -38.48 -28.24
N ASN A 872 -13.80 -37.52 -28.15
CA ASN A 872 -14.02 -36.67 -26.99
C ASN A 872 -15.51 -36.65 -26.66
N ASP A 873 -16.14 -37.81 -26.58
CA ASP A 873 -17.51 -37.89 -26.08
C ASP A 873 -17.47 -37.69 -24.57
N ALA A 874 -18.34 -36.81 -24.06
CA ALA A 874 -18.39 -36.52 -22.63
C ALA A 874 -19.83 -36.26 -22.17
N LEU A 875 -20.14 -36.71 -20.97
CA LEU A 875 -21.36 -36.38 -20.27
C LEU A 875 -21.00 -35.69 -18.95
N SER A 876 -21.38 -34.42 -18.83
CA SER A 876 -21.27 -33.64 -17.62
C SER A 876 -22.64 -33.48 -16.98
N VAL A 877 -22.72 -33.70 -15.67
CA VAL A 877 -23.91 -33.37 -14.88
C VAL A 877 -23.49 -32.59 -13.66
N GLY A 878 -24.19 -31.50 -13.37
CA GLY A 878 -23.90 -30.66 -12.24
C GLY A 878 -25.14 -30.12 -11.55
N ALA A 879 -24.93 -29.76 -10.30
CA ALA A 879 -25.96 -29.18 -9.46
C ALA A 879 -25.32 -28.13 -8.55
N LYS A 880 -26.00 -27.00 -8.39
CA LYS A 880 -25.68 -25.98 -7.41
C LYS A 880 -26.89 -25.78 -6.51
N TYR A 881 -26.70 -26.05 -5.22
CA TYR A 881 -27.74 -25.93 -4.21
C TYR A 881 -27.34 -24.91 -3.16
N LEU A 882 -28.12 -23.84 -3.05
CA LEU A 882 -28.06 -22.81 -2.03
C LEU A 882 -29.01 -23.16 -0.88
N PHE A 883 -28.52 -23.22 0.35
CA PHE A 883 -29.33 -23.53 1.52
C PHE A 883 -28.87 -22.73 2.74
N GLY A 884 -29.62 -22.77 3.85
CA GLY A 884 -29.24 -22.20 5.15
C GLY A 884 -28.44 -20.89 5.11
N GLU A 885 -29.11 -19.75 4.95
CA GLU A 885 -28.52 -18.39 5.04
C GLU A 885 -27.24 -18.17 4.19
N LEU A 886 -27.25 -18.58 2.91
CA LEU A 886 -26.16 -18.44 1.91
C LEU A 886 -25.10 -19.56 1.92
N SER A 887 -25.38 -20.72 2.52
CA SER A 887 -24.57 -21.92 2.27
C SER A 887 -24.75 -22.39 0.82
N SER A 888 -23.72 -22.98 0.24
CA SER A 888 -23.75 -23.51 -1.12
C SER A 888 -23.07 -24.87 -1.21
N VAL A 889 -23.63 -25.78 -2.01
CA VAL A 889 -22.96 -27.00 -2.44
C VAL A 889 -23.08 -27.07 -3.96
N GLY A 890 -21.94 -27.14 -4.61
CA GLY A 890 -21.77 -27.40 -6.04
C GLY A 890 -21.13 -28.77 -6.23
N ALA A 891 -21.64 -29.53 -7.17
CA ALA A 891 -21.00 -30.72 -7.66
C ALA A 891 -21.12 -30.77 -9.17
N GLU A 892 -20.05 -31.18 -9.85
CA GLU A 892 -19.99 -31.42 -11.28
C GLU A 892 -19.21 -32.72 -11.49
N LEU A 893 -19.81 -33.63 -12.26
CA LEU A 893 -19.20 -34.89 -12.66
C LEU A 893 -19.15 -34.91 -14.17
N THR A 894 -17.98 -35.21 -14.73
CA THR A 894 -17.76 -35.37 -16.16
C THR A 894 -17.17 -36.75 -16.39
N THR A 895 -17.71 -37.51 -17.32
CA THR A 895 -17.17 -38.81 -17.76
C THR A 895 -17.15 -38.86 -19.27
N GLY A 896 -16.10 -39.44 -19.84
CA GLY A 896 -15.91 -39.43 -21.28
C GLY A 896 -14.61 -40.09 -21.75
N ASP A 897 -14.37 -40.03 -23.05
CA ASP A 897 -13.24 -40.71 -23.70
C ASP A 897 -11.87 -40.17 -23.25
N ARG A 898 -11.80 -38.88 -22.91
CA ARG A 898 -10.59 -38.22 -22.38
C ARG A 898 -10.36 -38.39 -20.89
N GLY A 899 -11.22 -39.17 -20.24
CA GLY A 899 -11.16 -39.49 -18.82
C GLY A 899 -12.32 -38.90 -18.02
N ASP A 900 -12.28 -39.17 -16.73
CA ASP A 900 -13.29 -38.79 -15.77
C ASP A 900 -12.79 -37.63 -14.92
N ALA A 901 -13.67 -36.67 -14.63
CA ALA A 901 -13.43 -35.65 -13.63
C ALA A 901 -14.59 -35.51 -12.67
N ALA A 902 -14.24 -35.13 -11.44
CA ALA A 902 -15.19 -34.75 -10.43
C ALA A 902 -14.72 -33.47 -9.75
N LYS A 903 -15.61 -32.48 -9.72
CA LYS A 903 -15.44 -31.26 -8.93
C LYS A 903 -16.56 -31.20 -7.91
N VAL A 904 -16.19 -31.07 -6.65
CA VAL A 904 -17.14 -30.81 -5.57
C VAL A 904 -16.65 -29.61 -4.81
N ASN A 905 -17.47 -28.57 -4.72
CA ASN A 905 -17.21 -27.40 -3.90
C ASN A 905 -18.38 -27.21 -2.93
N ALA A 906 -18.08 -27.00 -1.67
CA ALA A 906 -19.10 -26.80 -0.65
C ALA A 906 -18.66 -25.67 0.26
N GLU A 907 -19.57 -24.75 0.56
CA GLU A 907 -19.47 -23.82 1.67
C GLU A 907 -20.71 -23.99 2.55
N TYR A 908 -20.51 -24.45 3.78
CA TYR A 908 -21.56 -24.53 4.77
C TYR A 908 -21.40 -23.41 5.79
N ARG A 909 -22.26 -22.40 5.70
CA ARG A 909 -22.32 -21.27 6.62
C ARG A 909 -23.19 -21.66 7.82
N LEU A 910 -22.55 -22.21 8.85
CA LEU A 910 -23.17 -22.57 10.14
C LEU A 910 -23.83 -21.37 10.83
N ALA A 911 -23.22 -20.20 10.66
CA ALA A 911 -23.74 -18.89 11.05
C ALA A 911 -23.04 -17.83 10.18
N PRO A 912 -23.54 -16.58 10.07
CA PRO A 912 -22.86 -15.53 9.29
C PRO A 912 -21.39 -15.27 9.64
N ASP A 913 -20.93 -15.71 10.80
CA ASP A 913 -19.57 -15.64 11.34
C ASP A 913 -18.83 -16.99 11.34
N HIS A 914 -19.44 -18.10 10.89
CA HIS A 914 -18.81 -19.41 10.82
C HIS A 914 -19.12 -20.13 9.50
N SER A 915 -18.11 -20.35 8.66
CA SER A 915 -18.21 -21.15 7.46
C SER A 915 -17.19 -22.29 7.43
N LEU A 916 -17.66 -23.46 6.97
CA LEU A 916 -16.81 -24.56 6.56
C LEU A 916 -16.76 -24.53 5.04
N TYR A 917 -15.58 -24.62 4.44
CA TYR A 917 -15.46 -24.69 2.98
C TYR A 917 -14.61 -25.89 2.56
N GLY A 918 -14.90 -26.43 1.40
CA GLY A 918 -14.13 -27.52 0.85
C GLY A 918 -14.23 -27.52 -0.67
N SER A 919 -13.14 -27.89 -1.30
CA SER A 919 -13.07 -28.16 -2.72
C SER A 919 -12.32 -29.47 -2.95
N TYR A 920 -12.88 -30.35 -3.76
CA TYR A 920 -12.23 -31.57 -4.22
C TYR A 920 -12.22 -31.55 -5.75
N THR A 921 -11.04 -31.74 -6.34
CA THR A 921 -10.85 -31.87 -7.77
C THR A 921 -10.16 -33.20 -8.06
N TYR A 922 -10.77 -33.98 -8.94
CA TYR A 922 -10.20 -35.22 -9.44
C TYR A 922 -10.28 -35.20 -10.95
N SER A 923 -9.23 -35.64 -11.61
CA SER A 923 -9.17 -35.81 -13.05
C SER A 923 -8.31 -37.02 -13.39
N THR A 924 -8.81 -37.91 -14.24
CA THR A 924 -8.01 -39.01 -14.84
C THR A 924 -7.50 -38.66 -16.22
N ASP A 925 -7.46 -37.37 -16.55
CA ASP A 925 -7.11 -36.86 -17.87
C ASP A 925 -5.97 -37.63 -18.52
N THR A 926 -6.29 -38.32 -19.61
CA THR A 926 -5.38 -39.18 -20.37
C THR A 926 -4.80 -38.50 -21.60
N THR A 927 -5.17 -37.25 -21.91
CA THR A 927 -4.68 -36.58 -23.12
C THR A 927 -3.15 -36.40 -23.09
N GLU A 928 -2.49 -36.57 -24.23
CA GLU A 928 -1.07 -36.21 -24.41
C GLU A 928 -0.97 -34.69 -24.69
N HIS A 929 -0.07 -34.00 -23.98
CA HIS A 929 -0.03 -32.54 -23.80
C HIS A 929 1.37 -31.97 -24.14
N ASP A 930 1.44 -30.75 -24.70
CA ASP A 930 2.50 -29.74 -24.47
C ASP A 930 2.13 -28.42 -25.20
N PRO A 931 2.92 -27.33 -25.22
CA PRO A 931 3.64 -26.45 -24.29
C PRO A 931 3.14 -24.99 -24.39
N LEU A 932 2.76 -24.30 -23.32
CA LEU A 932 3.15 -22.89 -23.16
C LEU A 932 3.09 -22.51 -21.69
N PHE A 933 2.04 -22.89 -20.95
CA PHE A 933 1.98 -22.68 -19.48
C PHE A 933 1.09 -23.69 -18.71
N ASN A 934 0.67 -24.81 -19.31
CA ASN A 934 -0.21 -25.78 -18.63
C ASN A 934 0.53 -27.00 -18.09
N ASP A 935 0.83 -26.97 -16.80
CA ASP A 935 0.81 -28.19 -15.99
C ASP A 935 -0.63 -28.72 -15.96
N ARG A 936 -0.82 -30.04 -16.13
CA ARG A 936 -2.12 -30.71 -15.90
C ARG A 936 -2.74 -30.14 -14.63
N LEU A 937 -4.02 -29.75 -14.67
CA LEU A 937 -4.70 -29.26 -13.47
C LEU A 937 -4.61 -30.30 -12.37
N ASN A 938 -3.86 -29.93 -11.32
CA ASN A 938 -3.48 -30.84 -10.25
C ASN A 938 -4.74 -31.39 -9.55
N SER A 939 -4.85 -32.72 -9.53
CA SER A 939 -5.86 -33.39 -8.71
C SER A 939 -5.53 -33.12 -7.25
N GLY A 940 -6.54 -32.81 -6.46
CA GLY A 940 -6.29 -32.31 -5.13
C GLY A 940 -7.55 -32.05 -4.35
N TRP A 941 -7.34 -31.66 -3.11
CA TRP A 941 -8.42 -31.23 -2.25
C TRP A 941 -7.94 -30.13 -1.34
N THR A 942 -8.85 -29.21 -1.06
CA THR A 942 -8.69 -28.19 -0.04
C THR A 942 -9.89 -28.32 0.89
N LEU A 943 -9.64 -28.43 2.18
CA LEU A 943 -10.67 -28.40 3.21
C LEU A 943 -10.28 -27.31 4.18
N GLY A 944 -11.17 -26.35 4.40
CA GLY A 944 -10.94 -25.29 5.35
C GLY A 944 -12.17 -24.94 6.16
N GLN A 945 -11.94 -24.15 7.20
CA GLN A 945 -12.98 -23.55 8.01
C GLN A 945 -12.54 -22.17 8.44
N ARG A 946 -13.50 -21.26 8.55
CA ARG A 946 -13.35 -19.95 9.17
C ARG A 946 -14.43 -19.79 10.21
N TRP A 947 -14.03 -19.47 11.43
CA TRP A 947 -14.95 -19.31 12.53
C TRP A 947 -14.59 -18.08 13.35
N ARG A 948 -15.39 -17.03 13.21
CA ARG A 948 -15.46 -15.93 14.15
C ARG A 948 -16.36 -16.35 15.32
N LEU A 949 -15.71 -16.90 16.35
CA LEU A 949 -16.31 -17.36 17.61
C LEU A 949 -17.02 -16.24 18.38
N SER A 950 -16.52 -15.00 18.24
CA SER A 950 -17.10 -13.79 18.80
C SER A 950 -16.50 -12.57 18.10
N ASN A 951 -16.90 -11.36 18.47
CA ASN A 951 -16.19 -10.15 18.05
C ASN A 951 -14.72 -10.09 18.50
N GLN A 952 -14.31 -11.05 19.33
CA GLN A 952 -12.98 -11.15 19.90
C GLN A 952 -12.18 -12.35 19.41
N VAL A 953 -12.74 -13.36 18.75
CA VAL A 953 -11.96 -14.56 18.38
C VAL A 953 -12.30 -14.96 16.95
N ASN A 954 -11.29 -15.02 16.08
CA ASN A 954 -11.37 -15.62 14.77
C ASN A 954 -10.45 -16.84 14.72
N LEU A 955 -10.91 -17.89 14.06
CA LEU A 955 -10.16 -19.11 13.83
C LEU A 955 -10.22 -19.43 12.36
N PHE A 956 -9.14 -19.98 11.83
CA PHE A 956 -9.17 -20.68 10.56
C PHE A 956 -8.32 -21.93 10.59
N ASN A 957 -8.68 -22.91 9.80
CA ASN A 957 -7.84 -24.06 9.53
C ASN A 957 -8.04 -24.44 8.08
N GLU A 958 -6.96 -24.84 7.43
CA GLU A 958 -6.94 -25.24 6.04
C GLU A 958 -6.03 -26.45 5.88
N SER A 959 -6.44 -27.40 5.07
CA SER A 959 -5.64 -28.54 4.67
C SER A 959 -5.76 -28.68 3.17
N GLN A 960 -4.63 -28.79 2.51
CA GLN A 960 -4.50 -28.74 1.06
C GLN A 960 -3.63 -29.91 0.60
N PHE A 961 -4.10 -30.65 -0.38
CA PHE A 961 -3.34 -31.66 -1.09
C PHE A 961 -3.38 -31.33 -2.58
N LEU A 962 -2.21 -31.21 -3.21
CA LEU A 962 -2.06 -31.01 -4.66
C LEU A 962 -1.18 -32.11 -5.22
N LYS A 963 -1.56 -32.70 -6.35
CA LYS A 963 -0.80 -33.74 -7.03
C LYS A 963 -0.61 -33.39 -8.51
N ALA A 964 0.65 -33.24 -8.89
CA ALA A 964 1.15 -33.15 -10.26
C ALA A 964 1.77 -34.50 -10.70
N PRO A 965 2.06 -34.71 -12.00
CA PRO A 965 2.66 -35.97 -12.49
C PRO A 965 4.00 -36.32 -11.83
N ASN A 966 4.83 -35.31 -11.54
CA ASN A 966 6.17 -35.47 -10.98
C ASN A 966 6.34 -34.87 -9.58
N GLU A 967 5.30 -34.20 -9.05
CA GLU A 967 5.35 -33.56 -7.73
C GLU A 967 4.05 -33.77 -6.95
N SER A 968 4.09 -33.80 -5.63
CA SER A 968 2.88 -33.72 -4.81
C SER A 968 3.13 -32.97 -3.51
N GLY A 969 2.15 -32.20 -3.06
CA GLY A 969 2.23 -31.41 -1.86
C GLY A 969 1.04 -31.65 -0.95
N LEU A 970 1.27 -31.97 0.32
CA LEU A 970 0.26 -31.94 1.37
C LEU A 970 0.63 -30.85 2.37
N ALA A 971 -0.22 -29.84 2.57
CA ALA A 971 -0.03 -28.78 3.54
C ALA A 971 -1.23 -28.69 4.51
N HIS A 972 -0.95 -28.47 5.79
CA HIS A 972 -1.93 -28.19 6.82
C HIS A 972 -1.56 -26.87 7.47
N THR A 973 -2.50 -25.94 7.52
CA THR A 973 -2.36 -24.62 8.12
C THR A 973 -3.46 -24.42 9.15
N TYR A 974 -3.14 -23.95 10.34
CA TYR A 974 -4.10 -23.59 11.38
C TYR A 974 -3.77 -22.19 11.84
N GLY A 975 -4.75 -21.31 11.97
CA GLY A 975 -4.54 -19.99 12.55
C GLY A 975 -5.67 -19.55 13.48
N MET A 976 -5.33 -18.63 14.37
CA MET A 976 -6.27 -17.99 15.29
C MET A 976 -5.89 -16.52 15.41
N ASP A 977 -6.88 -15.65 15.39
CA ASP A 977 -6.78 -14.27 15.86
C ASP A 977 -7.66 -14.09 17.09
N PHE A 978 -7.18 -13.33 18.06
CA PHE A 978 -7.82 -13.09 19.33
C PHE A 978 -7.66 -11.62 19.74
N TYR A 979 -8.77 -10.93 19.91
CA TYR A 979 -8.94 -9.54 20.29
C TYR A 979 -9.55 -9.49 21.71
N PRO A 980 -8.78 -9.79 22.78
CA PRO A 980 -9.29 -9.92 24.15
C PRO A 980 -9.99 -8.67 24.70
N GLY A 981 -9.78 -7.51 24.07
CA GLY A 981 -10.42 -6.26 24.38
C GLY A 981 -10.13 -5.24 23.27
N GLU A 982 -10.74 -4.06 23.38
CA GLU A 982 -10.49 -2.94 22.47
C GLU A 982 -8.98 -2.63 22.39
N GLY A 983 -8.50 -2.48 21.16
CA GLY A 983 -7.08 -2.21 20.90
C GLY A 983 -6.15 -3.44 20.92
N TRP A 984 -6.53 -4.59 21.47
CA TRP A 984 -5.66 -5.78 21.44
C TRP A 984 -5.84 -6.59 20.16
N ASN A 985 -4.73 -7.09 19.60
CA ASN A 985 -4.72 -8.22 18.68
C ASN A 985 -3.73 -9.27 19.20
N LEU A 986 -4.02 -10.54 19.02
CA LEU A 986 -3.15 -11.66 19.33
C LEU A 986 -3.43 -12.68 18.24
N GLY A 987 -2.42 -13.43 17.82
CA GLY A 987 -2.67 -14.45 16.82
C GLY A 987 -1.59 -15.50 16.76
N PHE A 988 -1.90 -16.60 16.10
CA PHE A 988 -0.89 -17.59 15.74
C PHE A 988 -1.25 -18.29 14.45
N THR A 989 -0.24 -18.89 13.81
CA THR A 989 -0.39 -19.77 12.66
C THR A 989 0.55 -20.96 12.82
N LEU A 990 0.07 -22.17 12.58
CA LEU A 990 0.85 -23.41 12.57
C LEU A 990 0.75 -24.00 11.16
N GLN A 991 1.87 -24.39 10.58
CA GLN A 991 1.94 -25.01 9.27
C GLN A 991 2.73 -26.32 9.34
N GLN A 992 2.25 -27.35 8.65
CA GLN A 992 3.00 -28.56 8.36
C GLN A 992 2.77 -28.92 6.90
N ALA A 993 3.84 -29.10 6.13
CA ALA A 993 3.75 -29.51 4.74
C ALA A 993 4.76 -30.61 4.37
N THR A 994 4.40 -31.45 3.41
CA THR A 994 5.23 -32.46 2.79
C THR A 994 5.17 -32.26 1.29
N LEU A 995 6.33 -32.11 0.65
CA LEU A 995 6.49 -31.80 -0.77
C LEU A 995 7.36 -32.90 -1.39
N ASP A 996 6.80 -33.70 -2.27
CA ASP A 996 7.51 -34.70 -3.06
C ASP A 996 7.82 -34.09 -4.42
N ARG A 997 9.09 -34.05 -4.85
CA ARG A 997 9.49 -33.68 -6.22
C ARG A 997 9.97 -34.92 -6.99
N ALA A 998 10.22 -34.77 -8.30
CA ALA A 998 10.68 -35.83 -9.19
C ALA A 998 11.80 -36.68 -8.56
N ALA A 999 11.92 -37.94 -9.00
CA ALA A 999 12.77 -38.97 -8.39
C ALA A 999 14.25 -38.57 -8.16
N GLU A 1000 14.75 -37.54 -8.87
CA GLU A 1000 16.12 -37.02 -8.77
C GLU A 1000 16.30 -35.87 -7.75
N LEU A 1001 15.23 -35.16 -7.34
CA LEU A 1001 15.28 -33.97 -6.47
C LEU A 1001 14.88 -34.24 -5.01
N GLY A 1002 14.10 -35.28 -4.74
CA GLY A 1002 13.76 -35.75 -3.38
C GLY A 1002 12.64 -34.99 -2.65
N GLN A 1003 12.24 -35.50 -1.48
CA GLN A 1003 11.13 -34.97 -0.67
C GLN A 1003 11.58 -33.85 0.28
N VAL A 1004 10.77 -32.79 0.47
CA VAL A 1004 10.93 -31.73 1.47
C VAL A 1004 9.75 -31.74 2.45
N ASN A 1005 10.03 -31.93 3.74
CA ASN A 1005 9.09 -31.79 4.84
C ASN A 1005 9.30 -30.44 5.55
N ARG A 1006 8.29 -29.57 5.49
CA ARG A 1006 8.24 -28.24 6.10
C ARG A 1006 7.39 -28.23 7.35
N ARG A 1007 7.84 -27.53 8.39
CA ARG A 1007 7.04 -27.14 9.55
C ARG A 1007 7.25 -25.66 9.80
N ALA A 1008 6.19 -24.90 10.02
CA ALA A 1008 6.31 -23.51 10.42
C ALA A 1008 5.35 -23.15 11.56
N VAL A 1009 5.74 -22.19 12.38
CA VAL A 1009 4.94 -21.65 13.49
C VAL A 1009 5.13 -20.14 13.46
N SER A 1010 4.04 -19.38 13.48
CA SER A 1010 4.00 -17.93 13.58
C SER A 1010 3.16 -17.55 14.79
N LEU A 1011 3.61 -16.60 15.59
CA LEU A 1011 2.91 -16.01 16.72
C LEU A 1011 2.89 -14.50 16.50
N SER A 1012 1.75 -13.86 16.69
CA SER A 1012 1.60 -12.41 16.62
C SER A 1012 0.88 -11.87 17.84
N GLY A 1013 1.11 -10.60 18.16
CA GLY A 1013 0.38 -9.93 19.22
C GLY A 1013 0.65 -8.44 19.25
N GLY A 1014 -0.32 -7.67 19.69
CA GLY A 1014 -0.28 -6.23 19.70
C GLY A 1014 -1.36 -5.60 20.56
N ARG A 1015 -1.13 -4.34 20.91
CA ARG A 1015 -2.07 -3.50 21.64
C ARG A 1015 -1.95 -2.08 21.14
N ASN A 1016 -3.06 -1.48 20.70
CA ASN A 1016 -3.15 -0.07 20.33
C ASN A 1016 -4.11 0.65 21.28
N SER A 1017 -3.64 1.73 21.91
CA SER A 1017 -4.38 2.55 22.87
C SER A 1017 -3.73 3.92 22.98
N VAL A 1018 -4.41 4.87 23.61
CA VAL A 1018 -3.91 6.25 23.79
C VAL A 1018 -2.51 6.29 24.43
N ASP A 1019 -2.23 5.39 25.36
CA ASP A 1019 -0.95 5.37 26.10
C ASP A 1019 0.02 4.28 25.62
N THR A 1020 -0.43 3.26 24.88
CA THR A 1020 0.40 2.09 24.55
C THR A 1020 0.17 1.63 23.13
N GLN A 1021 1.26 1.52 22.37
CA GLN A 1021 1.32 0.84 21.08
C GLN A 1021 2.34 -0.29 21.17
N TRP A 1022 1.89 -1.52 20.98
CA TRP A 1022 2.73 -2.71 21.01
C TRP A 1022 2.38 -3.57 19.80
N SER A 1023 3.40 -4.14 19.15
CA SER A 1023 3.24 -5.18 18.14
C SER A 1023 4.45 -6.12 18.18
N SER A 1024 4.22 -7.41 18.04
CA SER A 1024 5.21 -8.46 18.11
C SER A 1024 4.81 -9.58 17.17
N LYS A 1025 5.79 -10.14 16.45
CA LYS A 1025 5.67 -11.29 15.58
C LYS A 1025 6.89 -12.18 15.78
N LEU A 1026 6.68 -13.49 15.86
CA LEU A 1026 7.74 -14.50 16.00
C LEU A 1026 7.40 -15.67 15.10
N GLU A 1027 8.35 -16.07 14.25
CA GLU A 1027 8.20 -17.13 13.28
C GLU A 1027 9.35 -18.12 13.36
N TRP A 1028 9.01 -19.39 13.21
CA TRP A 1028 9.95 -20.50 13.09
C TRP A 1028 9.56 -21.32 11.87
N ARG A 1029 10.54 -21.73 11.07
CA ARG A 1029 10.36 -22.64 9.94
C ARG A 1029 11.48 -23.67 9.91
N ARG A 1030 11.15 -24.91 9.57
CA ARG A 1030 12.10 -25.99 9.37
C ARG A 1030 11.72 -26.83 8.17
N ASP A 1031 12.64 -26.91 7.22
CA ASP A 1031 12.62 -27.77 6.05
C ASP A 1031 13.58 -28.95 6.26
N SER A 1032 13.18 -30.16 5.85
CA SER A 1032 13.96 -31.38 6.00
C SER A 1032 13.77 -32.33 4.82
N GLY A 1033 14.82 -33.07 4.45
CA GLY A 1033 14.81 -33.96 3.29
C GLY A 1033 15.79 -33.47 2.23
N ALA A 1034 15.30 -33.14 1.03
CA ALA A 1034 16.05 -32.58 -0.09
C ALA A 1034 16.63 -31.18 0.23
N GLU A 1035 15.87 -30.38 0.98
CA GLU A 1035 16.37 -29.18 1.64
C GLU A 1035 16.52 -29.45 3.15
N ARG A 1036 17.53 -28.88 3.79
CA ARG A 1036 17.71 -28.98 5.25
C ARG A 1036 17.99 -27.60 5.83
N ARG A 1037 16.94 -26.79 5.94
CA ARG A 1037 17.03 -25.40 6.37
C ARG A 1037 16.17 -25.16 7.60
N GLU A 1038 16.70 -24.42 8.56
CA GLU A 1038 15.97 -23.96 9.74
C GLU A 1038 16.04 -22.43 9.80
N GLN A 1039 14.89 -21.78 9.95
CA GLN A 1039 14.77 -20.33 9.98
C GLN A 1039 14.00 -19.88 11.22
N TRP A 1040 14.45 -18.80 11.84
CA TRP A 1040 13.79 -18.09 12.91
C TRP A 1040 13.72 -16.61 12.56
N THR A 1041 12.54 -16.00 12.64
CA THR A 1041 12.35 -14.57 12.38
C THR A 1041 11.52 -13.97 13.51
N SER A 1042 11.81 -12.77 13.97
CA SER A 1042 10.98 -12.04 14.92
C SER A 1042 11.06 -10.55 14.66
N SER A 1043 9.93 -9.85 14.82
CA SER A 1043 9.86 -8.40 14.83
C SER A 1043 9.03 -7.94 16.01
N ASN A 1044 9.49 -6.94 16.75
CA ASN A 1044 8.83 -6.44 17.94
C ASN A 1044 8.96 -4.91 17.97
N ARG A 1045 7.86 -4.21 18.30
CA ARG A 1045 7.76 -2.77 18.49
C ARG A 1045 6.92 -2.50 19.74
N PHE A 1046 7.37 -1.57 20.55
CA PHE A 1046 6.73 -1.20 21.81
C PHE A 1046 6.92 0.30 22.04
N LEU A 1047 5.84 1.00 22.33
CA LEU A 1047 5.78 2.42 22.65
C LEU A 1047 4.83 2.57 23.83
N HIS A 1048 5.27 3.24 24.89
CA HIS A 1048 4.43 3.43 26.06
C HIS A 1048 4.64 4.79 26.71
N LYS A 1049 3.53 5.49 26.92
CA LYS A 1049 3.43 6.77 27.62
C LYS A 1049 3.17 6.51 29.10
N LEU A 1050 4.22 6.63 29.93
CA LEU A 1050 4.12 6.44 31.38
C LEU A 1050 3.38 7.60 32.06
N ASN A 1051 3.58 8.81 31.55
CA ASN A 1051 2.79 10.01 31.84
C ASN A 1051 3.07 11.08 30.75
N ASP A 1052 2.47 12.26 30.84
CA ASP A 1052 2.70 13.34 29.86
C ASP A 1052 4.17 13.75 29.70
N SER A 1053 5.01 13.46 30.71
CA SER A 1053 6.43 13.81 30.73
C SER A 1053 7.40 12.68 30.45
N PHE A 1054 7.01 11.41 30.58
CA PHE A 1054 7.93 10.28 30.52
C PHE A 1054 7.41 9.18 29.60
N ARG A 1055 8.24 8.74 28.65
CA ARG A 1055 7.86 7.72 27.66
C ARG A 1055 9.02 6.78 27.36
N ILE A 1056 8.69 5.58 26.91
CA ILE A 1056 9.64 4.52 26.57
C ILE A 1056 9.30 3.92 25.22
N ALA A 1057 10.33 3.52 24.47
CA ALA A 1057 10.23 2.89 23.17
C ALA A 1057 11.15 1.66 23.10
N GLY A 1058 10.76 0.65 22.36
CA GLY A 1058 11.52 -0.59 22.15
C GLY A 1058 11.23 -1.19 20.78
N ARG A 1059 12.28 -1.69 20.13
CA ARG A 1059 12.24 -2.43 18.87
C ARG A 1059 13.21 -3.62 18.94
N LEU A 1060 12.82 -4.76 18.40
CA LEU A 1060 13.68 -5.93 18.27
C LEU A 1060 13.30 -6.73 17.02
N ASN A 1061 14.18 -6.69 16.02
CA ASN A 1061 14.15 -7.53 14.84
C ASN A 1061 15.24 -8.61 14.96
N TYR A 1062 14.91 -9.83 14.57
CA TYR A 1062 15.79 -10.99 14.62
C TYR A 1062 15.49 -11.87 13.41
N SER A 1063 16.50 -12.32 12.69
CA SER A 1063 16.39 -13.31 11.63
C SER A 1063 17.61 -14.22 11.67
N GLN A 1064 17.39 -15.53 11.57
CA GLN A 1064 18.47 -16.50 11.46
C GLN A 1064 18.02 -17.63 10.56
N THR A 1065 18.77 -17.86 9.49
CA THR A 1065 18.65 -19.02 8.60
C THR A 1065 19.88 -19.90 8.76
N ARG A 1066 19.68 -21.19 9.00
CA ARG A 1066 20.72 -22.21 9.06
C ARG A 1066 20.46 -23.24 7.98
N ASP A 1067 21.38 -23.37 7.06
CA ASP A 1067 21.34 -24.40 6.03
C ASP A 1067 22.34 -25.52 6.40
N GLN A 1068 21.86 -26.76 6.44
CA GLN A 1068 22.65 -27.93 6.84
C GLN A 1068 23.29 -28.64 5.65
N ILE A 1069 22.94 -28.26 4.41
CA ILE A 1069 23.52 -28.80 3.17
C ILE A 1069 24.68 -27.90 2.74
N ASN A 1070 24.40 -26.60 2.55
CA ASN A 1070 25.42 -25.60 2.26
C ASN A 1070 25.53 -24.66 3.47
N ARG A 1071 26.55 -24.88 4.32
CA ARG A 1071 26.75 -24.05 5.52
C ARG A 1071 26.94 -22.58 5.22
N ASP A 1072 27.50 -22.28 4.05
CA ASP A 1072 27.68 -20.90 3.64
C ASP A 1072 26.29 -20.29 3.39
N ALA A 1073 25.30 -20.95 2.79
CA ALA A 1073 23.95 -20.39 2.59
C ALA A 1073 23.13 -19.98 3.86
N GLY A 1074 23.65 -20.11 5.08
CA GLY A 1074 23.00 -19.60 6.30
C GLY A 1074 23.20 -18.09 6.50
N ALA A 1075 22.17 -17.36 6.95
CA ALA A 1075 22.21 -15.91 7.19
C ALA A 1075 21.79 -15.58 8.64
N LYS A 1076 22.24 -14.45 9.19
CA LYS A 1076 21.80 -14.01 10.52
C LYS A 1076 21.81 -12.49 10.64
N PHE A 1077 20.70 -11.94 11.08
CA PHE A 1077 20.48 -10.52 11.32
C PHE A 1077 19.83 -10.31 12.70
N VAL A 1078 20.31 -9.37 13.50
CA VAL A 1078 19.69 -8.96 14.76
C VAL A 1078 19.81 -7.46 14.88
N GLU A 1079 18.68 -6.80 15.14
CA GLU A 1079 18.62 -5.37 15.36
C GLU A 1079 17.71 -5.09 16.55
N SER A 1080 18.23 -4.47 17.60
CA SER A 1080 17.45 -4.07 18.78
C SER A 1080 17.70 -2.61 19.10
N ASN A 1081 16.63 -1.87 19.41
CA ASN A 1081 16.69 -0.48 19.82
C ASN A 1081 15.77 -0.29 21.04
N VAL A 1082 16.28 0.25 22.14
CA VAL A 1082 15.48 0.59 23.33
C VAL A 1082 15.79 2.03 23.71
N GLY A 1083 14.78 2.85 23.94
CA GLY A 1083 14.96 4.25 24.30
C GLY A 1083 13.94 4.76 25.32
N PHE A 1084 14.27 5.88 25.94
CA PHE A 1084 13.34 6.63 26.79
C PHE A 1084 13.49 8.13 26.56
N SER A 1085 12.42 8.86 26.87
CA SER A 1085 12.39 10.32 26.91
C SER A 1085 11.72 10.81 28.17
N TRP A 1086 12.36 11.78 28.83
CA TRP A 1086 11.80 12.52 29.95
C TRP A 1086 11.85 14.03 29.66
N ARG A 1087 10.68 14.64 29.52
CA ARG A 1087 10.49 16.07 29.29
C ARG A 1087 9.27 16.55 30.09
N PRO A 1088 9.43 17.30 31.19
CA PRO A 1088 8.30 17.78 31.99
C PRO A 1088 7.23 18.48 31.16
N TYR A 1089 5.97 18.06 31.25
CA TYR A 1089 4.87 18.64 30.46
C TYR A 1089 4.62 20.12 30.78
N ASN A 1090 5.00 20.56 31.99
CA ASN A 1090 4.75 21.90 32.50
C ASN A 1090 5.96 22.85 32.43
N ASN A 1091 7.12 22.40 31.94
CA ASN A 1091 8.30 23.26 31.77
C ASN A 1091 9.32 22.68 30.79
N THR A 1092 10.09 23.55 30.13
CA THR A 1092 11.15 23.16 29.18
C THR A 1092 12.55 23.14 29.80
N ARG A 1093 12.65 23.16 31.15
CA ARG A 1093 13.95 23.26 31.83
C ARG A 1093 14.80 22.01 31.67
N TRP A 1094 14.19 20.84 31.53
CA TRP A 1094 14.90 19.57 31.45
C TRP A 1094 14.42 18.75 30.26
N ALA A 1095 15.35 18.14 29.55
CA ALA A 1095 15.08 17.05 28.62
C ALA A 1095 16.16 15.98 28.82
N LEU A 1096 15.75 14.76 29.18
CA LEU A 1096 16.65 13.63 29.28
C LEU A 1096 16.23 12.56 28.29
N LEU A 1097 17.20 12.03 27.56
CA LEU A 1097 17.01 11.07 26.48
C LEU A 1097 18.03 9.94 26.66
N GLY A 1098 17.60 8.71 26.44
CA GLY A 1098 18.51 7.57 26.47
C GLY A 1098 18.16 6.58 25.38
N LYS A 1099 19.18 5.93 24.82
CA LYS A 1099 19.06 4.90 23.80
C LYS A 1099 20.09 3.80 24.00
N TYR A 1100 19.70 2.57 23.73
CA TYR A 1100 20.55 1.42 23.58
C TYR A 1100 20.23 0.73 22.25
N THR A 1101 21.24 0.49 21.43
CA THR A 1101 21.13 -0.19 20.13
C THR A 1101 22.05 -1.41 20.11
N PHE A 1102 21.57 -2.52 19.54
CA PHE A 1102 22.36 -3.72 19.28
C PHE A 1102 22.14 -4.13 17.82
N LEU A 1103 23.23 -4.32 17.07
CA LEU A 1103 23.22 -4.76 15.68
C LEU A 1103 24.14 -5.98 15.54
N TYR A 1104 23.69 -6.98 14.80
CA TYR A 1104 24.49 -8.12 14.37
C TYR A 1104 24.06 -8.48 12.96
N ASP A 1105 24.98 -8.46 12.01
CA ASP A 1105 24.67 -8.69 10.61
C ASP A 1105 25.74 -9.58 9.95
N VAL A 1106 25.28 -10.54 9.16
CA VAL A 1106 26.08 -11.47 8.38
C VAL A 1106 25.74 -11.20 6.92
N SER A 1107 26.75 -10.84 6.12
CA SER A 1107 26.57 -10.56 4.71
C SER A 1107 25.81 -11.68 3.98
N ALA A 1108 24.88 -11.29 3.09
CA ALA A 1108 24.12 -12.23 2.27
C ALA A 1108 25.07 -13.09 1.41
N LEU A 1109 24.70 -14.34 1.16
CA LEU A 1109 25.48 -15.19 0.24
C LEU A 1109 25.35 -14.67 -1.19
N GLU A 1110 26.37 -14.91 -2.01
CA GLU A 1110 26.41 -14.67 -3.45
C GLU A 1110 25.05 -14.91 -4.13
N GLN A 1111 24.50 -13.85 -4.73
CA GLN A 1111 23.44 -13.96 -5.74
C GLN A 1111 23.97 -13.46 -7.10
N VAL A 1112 25.23 -13.79 -7.41
CA VAL A 1112 26.04 -13.51 -8.63
C VAL A 1112 26.93 -12.25 -8.56
N GLY A 1113 28.27 -12.40 -8.68
CA GLY A 1113 29.24 -11.30 -8.92
C GLY A 1113 30.65 -11.49 -8.29
N PRO A 1114 31.76 -11.01 -8.89
CA PRO A 1114 33.14 -11.28 -8.45
C PRO A 1114 33.76 -10.30 -7.41
N ASN A 1115 33.08 -9.22 -7.01
CA ASN A 1115 33.62 -8.18 -6.11
C ASN A 1115 32.74 -7.98 -4.87
N ILE A 1116 32.83 -8.87 -3.88
CA ILE A 1116 32.08 -8.78 -2.61
C ILE A 1116 33.03 -8.67 -1.41
N ALA A 1117 32.68 -7.81 -0.46
CA ALA A 1117 33.36 -7.71 0.82
C ALA A 1117 32.89 -8.83 1.79
N ASP A 1118 33.79 -9.75 2.13
CA ASP A 1118 33.59 -10.83 3.10
C ASP A 1118 33.78 -10.31 4.54
N TYR A 1119 32.76 -9.74 5.17
CA TYR A 1119 32.84 -9.41 6.61
C TYR A 1119 31.51 -9.58 7.36
N ASP A 1120 31.61 -10.00 8.63
CA ASP A 1120 30.50 -9.97 9.58
C ASP A 1120 30.69 -8.81 10.55
N GLN A 1121 29.60 -8.16 10.96
CA GLN A 1121 29.64 -7.06 11.91
C GLN A 1121 28.74 -7.28 13.13
N ARG A 1122 29.20 -6.85 14.30
CA ARG A 1122 28.36 -6.72 15.50
C ARG A 1122 28.68 -5.44 16.24
N SER A 1123 27.66 -4.71 16.70
CA SER A 1123 27.83 -3.44 17.39
C SER A 1123 26.78 -3.28 18.48
N GLN A 1124 27.21 -2.82 19.66
CA GLN A 1124 26.33 -2.37 20.74
C GLN A 1124 26.59 -0.89 20.97
N VAL A 1125 25.56 -0.05 21.05
CA VAL A 1125 25.70 1.39 21.22
C VAL A 1125 24.77 1.83 22.34
N LEU A 1126 25.34 2.25 23.47
CA LEU A 1126 24.62 2.95 24.52
C LEU A 1126 24.82 4.45 24.34
N ALA A 1127 23.76 5.24 24.44
CA ALA A 1127 23.81 6.70 24.39
C ALA A 1127 22.85 7.30 25.42
N PHE A 1128 23.32 8.28 26.18
CA PHE A 1128 22.53 9.07 27.12
C PHE A 1128 22.79 10.54 26.86
N GLU A 1129 21.73 11.33 26.82
CA GLU A 1129 21.77 12.76 26.57
C GLU A 1129 20.90 13.49 27.58
N GLY A 1130 21.39 14.60 28.10
CA GLY A 1130 20.64 15.45 29.01
C GLY A 1130 20.84 16.92 28.69
N ILE A 1131 19.74 17.66 28.61
CA ILE A 1131 19.71 19.10 28.34
C ILE A 1131 19.04 19.80 29.53
N TYR A 1132 19.67 20.86 30.01
CA TYR A 1132 19.21 21.69 31.11
C TYR A 1132 19.19 23.18 30.71
N HIS A 1133 17.99 23.76 30.69
CA HIS A 1133 17.73 25.18 30.48
C HIS A 1133 17.32 25.85 31.81
N PRO A 1134 18.25 26.29 32.67
CA PRO A 1134 17.88 27.01 33.89
C PRO A 1134 17.10 28.32 33.60
N ASN A 1135 17.36 28.93 32.45
CA ASN A 1135 16.64 30.08 31.90
C ASN A 1135 16.88 30.18 30.38
N HIS A 1136 16.24 31.15 29.72
CA HIS A 1136 16.36 31.38 28.26
C HIS A 1136 17.77 31.72 27.75
N ARG A 1137 18.77 31.95 28.62
CA ARG A 1137 20.12 32.35 28.22
C ARG A 1137 21.17 31.27 28.37
N TRP A 1138 20.89 30.23 29.14
CA TRP A 1138 21.87 29.20 29.44
C TRP A 1138 21.28 27.86 29.06
N GLU A 1139 22.04 27.08 28.31
CA GLU A 1139 21.76 25.69 27.99
C GLU A 1139 23.00 24.88 28.36
N PHE A 1140 22.79 23.84 29.16
CA PHE A 1140 23.83 22.87 29.47
C PHE A 1140 23.39 21.54 28.89
N ALA A 1141 24.16 20.99 27.96
CA ALA A 1141 23.91 19.69 27.37
C ALA A 1141 25.06 18.73 27.71
N GLY A 1142 24.74 17.48 27.93
CA GLY A 1142 25.72 16.42 28.18
C GLY A 1142 25.33 15.19 27.40
N LYS A 1143 26.30 14.57 26.72
CA LYS A 1143 26.15 13.31 26.00
C LYS A 1143 27.19 12.32 26.47
N LEU A 1144 26.76 11.10 26.74
CA LEU A 1144 27.63 9.99 27.08
C LEU A 1144 27.23 8.81 26.19
N ALA A 1145 28.16 8.28 25.42
CA ALA A 1145 27.94 7.14 24.57
C ALA A 1145 29.08 6.12 24.67
N ARG A 1146 28.76 4.85 24.47
CA ARG A 1146 29.71 3.74 24.41
C ARG A 1146 29.27 2.82 23.29
N ARG A 1147 30.10 2.70 22.25
CA ARG A 1147 30.01 1.67 21.23
C ARG A 1147 30.95 0.52 21.59
N VAL A 1148 30.46 -0.71 21.54
CA VAL A 1148 31.26 -1.93 21.57
C VAL A 1148 31.03 -2.59 20.22
N GLY A 1149 31.95 -2.36 19.29
CA GLY A 1149 31.86 -2.84 17.91
C GLY A 1149 32.92 -3.89 17.65
N GLU A 1150 32.59 -4.95 16.92
CA GLU A 1150 33.53 -5.96 16.46
C GLU A 1150 33.23 -6.32 15.01
N VAL A 1151 34.28 -6.47 14.21
CA VAL A 1151 34.21 -6.87 12.79
C VAL A 1151 35.15 -8.05 12.57
N ARG A 1152 34.79 -9.00 11.71
CA ARG A 1152 35.72 -10.04 11.27
C ARG A 1152 35.76 -10.13 9.76
N PHE A 1153 36.95 -10.33 9.21
CA PHE A 1153 37.15 -10.63 7.79
C PHE A 1153 36.90 -12.13 7.56
N GLY A 1154 36.06 -12.46 6.58
CA GLY A 1154 35.57 -13.80 6.31
C GLY A 1154 34.16 -14.00 6.84
N ARG A 1155 33.26 -14.44 5.95
CA ARG A 1155 31.89 -14.74 6.31
C ARG A 1155 31.82 -15.94 7.25
N LEU A 1156 31.17 -15.79 8.40
CA LEU A 1156 31.05 -16.80 9.44
C LEU A 1156 32.37 -17.34 10.06
N GLN A 1157 33.55 -16.88 9.61
CA GLN A 1157 34.88 -17.41 9.94
C GLN A 1157 35.87 -16.28 10.31
N GLY A 1158 36.99 -16.61 10.94
CA GLY A 1158 38.01 -15.61 11.34
C GLY A 1158 37.84 -15.02 12.76
N GLU A 1159 38.85 -14.26 13.20
CA GLU A 1159 38.88 -13.59 14.50
C GLU A 1159 38.14 -12.24 14.46
N TRP A 1160 37.44 -11.92 15.54
CA TRP A 1160 36.80 -10.61 15.72
C TRP A 1160 37.85 -9.56 16.10
N ALA A 1161 37.95 -8.51 15.30
CA ALA A 1161 38.69 -7.30 15.62
C ALA A 1161 37.81 -6.35 16.43
N ASP A 1162 38.30 -5.90 17.60
CA ASP A 1162 37.62 -4.96 18.49
C ASP A 1162 37.75 -3.53 17.93
N SER A 1163 36.63 -2.81 17.87
CA SER A 1163 36.51 -1.39 17.46
C SER A 1163 35.72 -0.58 18.50
N SER A 1164 35.73 -1.04 19.76
CA SER A 1164 35.03 -0.38 20.86
C SER A 1164 35.47 1.06 21.04
N THR A 1165 34.49 1.95 21.24
CA THR A 1165 34.67 3.39 21.36
C THR A 1165 33.82 3.94 22.50
N THR A 1166 34.40 4.76 23.38
CA THR A 1166 33.65 5.56 24.38
C THR A 1166 33.68 7.01 23.97
N PHE A 1167 32.57 7.70 24.08
CA PHE A 1167 32.45 9.12 23.82
C PHE A 1167 31.75 9.81 24.98
N ALA A 1168 32.27 10.93 25.44
CA ALA A 1168 31.56 11.85 26.32
C ALA A 1168 31.72 13.27 25.80
N ALA A 1169 30.65 14.05 25.85
CA ALA A 1169 30.67 15.47 25.55
C ALA A 1169 29.88 16.22 26.62
N VAL A 1170 30.41 17.36 27.07
CA VAL A 1170 29.69 18.34 27.88
C VAL A 1170 29.74 19.66 27.14
N GLN A 1171 28.57 20.21 26.86
CA GLN A 1171 28.39 21.43 26.12
C GLN A 1171 27.69 22.47 26.99
N THR A 1172 28.18 23.69 26.96
CA THR A 1172 27.56 24.86 27.57
C THR A 1172 27.33 25.88 26.48
N ARG A 1173 26.07 26.31 26.31
CA ARG A 1173 25.71 27.41 25.45
C ARG A 1173 25.21 28.58 26.27
N TYR A 1174 25.63 29.78 25.87
CA TYR A 1174 25.23 31.02 26.51
C TYR A 1174 24.75 32.02 25.47
N GLU A 1175 23.50 32.44 25.59
CA GLU A 1175 22.92 33.48 24.75
C GLU A 1175 22.98 34.84 25.46
N PHE A 1176 23.66 35.80 24.82
CA PHE A 1176 23.76 37.17 25.28
C PHE A 1176 23.11 38.14 24.30
N LYS A 1177 22.13 38.90 24.81
CA LYS A 1177 21.37 39.91 24.05
C LYS A 1177 20.70 39.36 22.78
N GLU A 1178 20.35 38.06 22.74
CA GLU A 1178 19.63 37.43 21.63
C GLU A 1178 20.37 37.47 20.27
N VAL A 1179 21.67 37.81 20.27
CA VAL A 1179 22.48 37.92 19.05
C VAL A 1179 23.91 37.40 19.20
N TRP A 1180 24.37 37.10 20.41
CA TRP A 1180 25.66 36.47 20.67
C TRP A 1180 25.45 35.12 21.33
N HIS A 1181 26.12 34.10 20.81
CA HIS A 1181 26.03 32.73 21.27
C HIS A 1181 27.43 32.25 21.62
N GLY A 1182 27.68 32.06 22.92
CA GLY A 1182 28.91 31.41 23.36
C GLY A 1182 28.69 29.90 23.39
N LEU A 1183 29.65 29.15 22.85
CA LEU A 1183 29.69 27.70 22.90
C LEU A 1183 30.99 27.28 23.58
N ALA A 1184 30.89 26.44 24.60
CA ALA A 1184 32.03 25.73 25.15
C ALA A 1184 31.68 24.26 25.22
N GLU A 1185 32.44 23.42 24.56
CA GLU A 1185 32.26 21.98 24.54
C GLU A 1185 33.55 21.29 24.97
N TYR A 1186 33.44 20.26 25.77
CA TYR A 1186 34.54 19.38 26.12
C TYR A 1186 34.18 17.97 25.70
N ARG A 1187 35.00 17.37 24.84
CA ARG A 1187 34.85 16.03 24.27
C ARG A 1187 35.94 15.11 24.79
N TRP A 1188 35.57 13.86 24.99
CA TRP A 1188 36.47 12.79 25.37
C TRP A 1188 36.10 11.55 24.58
N LEU A 1189 37.07 11.01 23.83
CA LEU A 1189 36.93 9.79 23.03
C LEU A 1189 37.99 8.78 23.43
N ASP A 1190 37.58 7.54 23.66
CA ASP A 1190 38.47 6.45 24.05
C ASP A 1190 38.20 5.29 23.10
N VAL A 1191 39.07 5.12 22.10
CA VAL A 1191 38.98 4.04 21.12
C VAL A 1191 39.92 2.93 21.55
N LYS A 1192 39.40 1.72 21.65
CA LYS A 1192 40.20 0.56 22.02
C LYS A 1192 41.19 0.24 20.91
N ASP A 1193 42.45 0.04 21.28
CA ASP A 1193 43.61 -0.10 20.38
C ASP A 1193 43.91 1.13 19.48
N GLY A 1194 43.06 2.16 19.48
CA GLY A 1194 43.25 3.47 18.83
C GLY A 1194 43.63 4.63 19.77
N GLY A 1195 43.65 4.39 21.09
CA GLY A 1195 44.10 5.35 22.11
C GLY A 1195 42.99 6.24 22.70
N ARG A 1196 43.37 7.03 23.72
CA ARG A 1196 42.51 8.04 24.35
C ARG A 1196 42.80 9.40 23.78
N LYS A 1197 41.75 10.06 23.29
CA LYS A 1197 41.80 11.37 22.67
C LYS A 1197 40.83 12.29 23.42
N GLN A 1198 41.23 13.53 23.66
CA GLN A 1198 40.41 14.50 24.38
C GLN A 1198 40.49 15.85 23.70
N GLY A 1199 39.51 16.70 23.97
CA GLY A 1199 39.43 17.97 23.28
C GLY A 1199 38.47 18.93 23.92
N ALA A 1200 38.77 20.22 23.76
CA ALA A 1200 37.84 21.28 24.07
C ALA A 1200 37.58 22.08 22.79
N LEU A 1201 36.35 22.48 22.58
CA LEU A 1201 35.96 23.43 21.54
C LEU A 1201 35.38 24.65 22.25
N ILE A 1202 35.92 25.82 21.94
CA ILE A 1202 35.34 27.08 22.40
C ILE A 1202 35.02 27.88 21.15
N GLY A 1203 33.76 28.28 21.02
CA GLY A 1203 33.25 29.11 19.94
C GLY A 1203 32.52 30.32 20.49
N ILE A 1204 32.59 31.43 19.76
CA ILE A 1204 31.69 32.56 19.95
C ILE A 1204 31.09 32.86 18.59
N ASP A 1205 29.77 32.74 18.52
CA ASP A 1205 28.98 33.07 17.35
C ASP A 1205 28.25 34.37 17.56
N ARG A 1206 28.01 35.05 16.45
CA ARG A 1206 27.18 36.24 16.40
C ARG A 1206 26.18 36.10 15.27
N ASP A 1207 24.91 36.29 15.60
CA ASP A 1207 23.86 36.48 14.61
C ASP A 1207 23.99 37.87 14.00
N ILE A 1208 24.21 37.90 12.68
CA ILE A 1208 24.25 39.09 11.87
C ILE A 1208 22.90 39.19 11.16
N GLY A 1209 21.91 39.75 11.86
CA GLY A 1209 20.52 39.75 11.41
C GLY A 1209 19.80 38.48 11.85
N LYS A 1210 18.76 38.06 11.11
CA LYS A 1210 17.91 36.91 11.47
C LYS A 1210 18.35 35.57 10.86
N ASN A 1211 19.15 35.61 9.78
CA ASN A 1211 19.34 34.45 8.88
C ASN A 1211 20.82 34.05 8.72
N PHE A 1212 21.73 34.73 9.41
CA PHE A 1212 23.17 34.50 9.22
C PHE A 1212 23.89 34.55 10.55
N ARG A 1213 24.69 33.52 10.82
CA ARG A 1213 25.50 33.36 12.01
C ARG A 1213 26.95 33.18 11.61
N VAL A 1214 27.84 33.93 12.25
CA VAL A 1214 29.29 33.77 12.09
C VAL A 1214 29.88 33.41 13.43
N GLY A 1215 30.55 32.27 13.46
CA GLY A 1215 31.25 31.71 14.59
C GLY A 1215 32.75 31.69 14.38
N VAL A 1216 33.51 32.17 15.35
CA VAL A 1216 34.94 31.86 15.43
C VAL A 1216 35.17 31.00 16.65
N GLY A 1217 35.94 29.95 16.49
CA GLY A 1217 36.33 29.10 17.59
C GLY A 1217 37.71 28.53 17.44
N TYR A 1218 38.12 27.84 18.48
CA TYR A 1218 39.35 27.08 18.49
C TYR A 1218 39.02 25.68 18.99
N ASN A 1219 39.39 24.70 18.16
CA ASN A 1219 39.32 23.30 18.47
C ASN A 1219 40.67 22.87 19.06
N PHE A 1220 40.67 22.50 20.34
CA PHE A 1220 41.80 21.93 21.05
C PHE A 1220 41.74 20.38 21.04
N THR A 1221 40.97 19.78 20.13
CA THR A 1221 40.69 18.34 20.10
C THR A 1221 41.75 17.54 19.37
N GLU A 1222 42.14 16.41 19.94
CA GLU A 1222 43.17 15.50 19.41
C GLU A 1222 42.61 14.44 18.43
N PHE A 1223 41.40 14.66 17.87
CA PHE A 1223 40.68 13.66 17.06
C PHE A 1223 39.49 14.19 16.26
N SER A 1224 39.10 13.47 15.19
CA SER A 1224 37.91 13.75 14.36
C SER A 1224 36.64 13.10 14.95
N ASP A 1225 35.48 13.72 14.75
CA ASP A 1225 34.15 13.19 15.08
C ASP A 1225 33.61 12.19 14.05
N ASP A 1226 34.27 12.04 12.90
CA ASP A 1226 34.05 10.93 11.96
C ASP A 1226 34.69 9.63 12.48
N LEU A 1227 33.85 8.72 12.96
CA LEU A 1227 34.26 7.42 13.52
C LEU A 1227 34.82 6.44 12.46
N THR A 1228 34.83 6.79 11.18
CA THR A 1228 35.47 6.00 10.09
C THR A 1228 36.91 6.44 9.81
N ASN A 1229 37.33 7.59 10.36
CA ASN A 1229 38.66 8.14 10.20
C ASN A 1229 39.53 7.85 11.45
N PHE A 1230 40.65 7.16 11.25
CA PHE A 1230 41.52 6.70 12.35
C PHE A 1230 42.74 7.60 12.62
N ASP A 1231 42.96 8.69 11.87
CA ASP A 1231 44.22 9.46 11.92
C ASP A 1231 44.16 10.90 12.50
N TYR A 1232 45.18 11.18 13.35
CA TYR A 1232 45.81 12.41 13.92
C TYR A 1232 45.08 13.66 14.49
N ASP A 1233 45.86 14.47 15.24
CA ASP A 1233 45.51 15.57 16.16
C ASP A 1233 44.96 16.85 15.48
N HIS A 1234 43.64 17.09 15.56
CA HIS A 1234 42.98 18.28 14.99
C HIS A 1234 42.97 19.50 15.94
N ARG A 1235 44.16 20.05 16.22
CA ARG A 1235 44.27 21.33 16.94
C ARG A 1235 44.29 22.49 15.95
N GLY A 1236 43.32 23.38 16.03
CA GLY A 1236 43.16 24.42 15.02
C GLY A 1236 42.12 25.47 15.37
N TRP A 1237 42.23 26.63 14.72
CA TRP A 1237 41.14 27.58 14.71
C TRP A 1237 40.12 27.16 13.64
N PHE A 1238 38.85 27.47 13.88
CA PHE A 1238 37.82 27.35 12.86
C PHE A 1238 36.97 28.62 12.79
N LEU A 1239 36.54 28.93 11.58
CA LEU A 1239 35.55 29.94 11.27
C LEU A 1239 34.36 29.21 10.67
N ASN A 1240 33.25 29.18 11.40
CA ASN A 1240 31.99 28.64 10.92
C ASN A 1240 31.08 29.79 10.46
N MET A 1241 30.45 29.61 9.31
CA MET A 1241 29.47 30.54 8.77
C MET A 1241 28.22 29.75 8.38
N VAL A 1242 27.14 29.94 9.13
CA VAL A 1242 25.86 29.29 8.87
C VAL A 1242 24.85 30.33 8.40
N GLY A 1243 24.34 30.14 7.19
CA GLY A 1243 23.14 30.81 6.70
C GLY A 1243 21.94 29.88 6.84
N SER A 1244 20.85 30.36 7.43
CA SER A 1244 19.57 29.63 7.55
C SER A 1244 18.44 30.51 7.02
N TYR A 1245 17.62 29.98 6.11
CA TYR A 1245 16.60 30.74 5.37
C TYR A 1245 15.25 30.05 5.36
#